data_AF-A0A973AW51-F1
#
_entry.id   AF-A0A973AW51-F1
#
_cell.length_a   1.000
_cell.length_b   1.000
_cell.length_c   1.000
_cell.angle_alpha   90.00
_cell.angle_beta   90.00
_cell.angle_gamma   90.00
#
_symmetry.space_group_name_H-M   'P 1'
#
loop_
_entity.id
_entity.type
_entity.pdbx_description
1 polymer ?
#
loop_
_entity_poly.entity_id
_entity_poly.type
_entity_poly.pdbx_seq_one_letter_code
_entity_poly.pdbx_strand_id
1 'polypeptide(L)'
;NYTRGIDSGEAIYALNYNIKDLTADGVVGADDAAKLYPQGHGDAYGHYLTALKGYTRLLQSSNFTWTPRSEAVTVLGQTVQVDYFDERKFATAAVNIARTAQQVIALTHRQSYTDDTAAGWTHLSDGKYNASTGVTRHWGTVEWSARATQGTYFNWLIGNSILPDKDLNPQNNGVQVVDRTTVPELPELTTLGEALQSKVDSINARLNPLSLSPNAVAFDISPTELKAGKSHFDQIYERSLQAVTNAKGAFDQAARMTRLLRNQENQVSDTTSAIVDQENAYARRLIDVYGTPYPFEIGAGKVYAQDYAGPDLLEWFIIDRPHDSSGGLINSATTLTLSLKVPTEVATFTGFALEDITKHYEEKYTTRSITIDPAKSVQYSDVWAGGAAMGQRSVTGRLQQALADADQARMALQLAADRVQNSYESFKRRRELALAMVQAHTDSVAESDASGEKIGKLRQTQVALELSAEALRLLGDSIFDLGTSFAEIPPSIVGVAVDATSVIRGSIIMGAAIGKSLSNLSAFAFDVPAKLLEIEQENLDGAMQDAIAEFAFSYEQAQVVYEYELAMRELSTGFYQVAMHANTLQRANENARNLQAEGLALQAERETFRQRAAAKIQGYRTNDITFRTFRNEALEQYRSLYDLASRYTYLAAKAYDYETGLLGSTAGKSVINAIVASRSL
;
A
#
# COMPACT_ATOMS: atom_id res chain seq x y z
N ASN A 1 20.25 8.12 -31.65
CA ASN A 1 21.40 8.91 -31.14
C ASN A 1 22.30 8.15 -30.17
N TYR A 2 21.90 7.01 -29.60
CA TYR A 2 22.76 6.09 -28.81
C TYR A 2 23.54 5.06 -29.65
N THR A 3 23.83 5.36 -30.92
CA THR A 3 24.35 4.36 -31.86
C THR A 3 25.72 4.74 -32.45
N ARG A 4 26.40 5.74 -31.88
CA ARG A 4 27.60 6.32 -32.50
C ARG A 4 28.75 6.61 -31.52
N GLY A 5 28.62 6.25 -30.24
CA GLY A 5 29.63 6.42 -29.19
C GLY A 5 29.68 7.80 -28.53
N ILE A 6 30.50 7.93 -27.48
CA ILE A 6 30.74 9.17 -26.71
C ILE A 6 31.13 10.34 -27.61
N ASP A 7 31.99 10.11 -28.60
CA ASP A 7 32.46 11.14 -29.55
C ASP A 7 31.36 11.63 -30.51
N SER A 8 30.22 10.94 -30.55
CA SER A 8 29.09 11.25 -31.42
C SER A 8 27.87 11.80 -30.66
N GLY A 9 28.06 12.23 -29.41
CA GLY A 9 27.07 13.02 -28.66
C GLY A 9 26.11 12.22 -27.79
N GLU A 10 26.40 10.95 -27.48
CA GLU A 10 25.56 10.11 -26.61
C GLU A 10 25.41 10.69 -25.20
N ALA A 11 26.51 11.12 -24.58
CA ALA A 11 26.49 11.76 -23.27
C ALA A 11 25.68 13.07 -23.29
N ILE A 12 25.79 13.86 -24.36
CA ILE A 12 25.04 15.11 -24.52
C ILE A 12 23.55 14.82 -24.70
N TYR A 13 23.22 13.77 -25.46
CA TYR A 13 21.86 13.32 -25.65
C TYR A 13 21.24 12.82 -24.34
N ALA A 14 21.95 11.97 -23.59
CA ALA A 14 21.55 11.50 -22.27
C ALA A 14 21.25 12.68 -21.33
N LEU A 15 22.15 13.67 -21.31
CA LEU A 15 22.01 14.87 -20.48
C LEU A 15 20.84 15.78 -20.91
N ASN A 16 20.66 15.97 -22.22
CA ASN A 16 19.63 16.86 -22.75
C ASN A 16 18.22 16.32 -22.48
N TYR A 17 18.04 15.01 -22.63
CA TYR A 17 16.76 14.32 -22.43
C TYR A 17 16.63 13.68 -21.05
N ASN A 18 17.60 13.89 -20.15
CA ASN A 18 17.60 13.36 -18.80
C ASN A 18 17.37 11.83 -18.74
N ILE A 19 18.03 11.09 -19.63
CA ILE A 19 17.91 9.63 -19.71
C ILE A 19 18.60 9.01 -18.50
N LYS A 20 17.90 8.09 -17.83
CA LYS A 20 18.38 7.34 -16.67
C LYS A 20 18.32 5.86 -16.96
N ASP A 21 19.01 5.06 -16.17
CA ASP A 21 18.87 3.61 -16.21
C ASP A 21 17.45 3.23 -15.75
N LEU A 22 16.62 2.85 -16.72
CA LEU A 22 15.22 2.47 -16.55
C LEU A 22 15.04 0.97 -16.75
N THR A 23 16.00 0.30 -17.39
CA THR A 23 16.05 -1.15 -17.57
C THR A 23 16.66 -1.87 -16.36
N ALA A 24 17.32 -1.12 -15.47
CA ALA A 24 17.99 -1.59 -14.27
C ALA A 24 19.15 -2.55 -14.57
N ASP A 25 19.82 -2.37 -15.71
CA ASP A 25 20.98 -3.16 -16.12
C ASP A 25 22.33 -2.50 -15.76
N GLY A 26 22.30 -1.30 -15.17
CA GLY A 26 23.46 -0.52 -14.77
C GLY A 26 24.07 0.31 -15.89
N VAL A 27 23.48 0.35 -17.08
CA VAL A 27 24.01 1.03 -18.27
C VAL A 27 22.95 1.97 -18.85
N VAL A 28 23.25 3.27 -18.91
CA VAL A 28 22.35 4.22 -19.58
C VAL A 28 22.53 4.12 -21.09
N GLY A 29 21.52 3.61 -21.79
CA GLY A 29 21.61 3.27 -23.20
C GLY A 29 20.37 3.55 -24.04
N ALA A 30 20.36 2.98 -25.24
CA ALA A 30 19.28 3.11 -26.21
C ALA A 30 17.96 2.50 -25.70
N ASP A 31 18.04 1.40 -24.96
CA ASP A 31 16.88 0.69 -24.43
C ASP A 31 16.18 1.50 -23.33
N ASP A 32 16.94 2.20 -22.47
CA ASP A 32 16.35 3.13 -21.51
C ASP A 32 15.69 4.32 -22.20
N ALA A 33 16.34 4.87 -23.23
CA ALA A 33 15.76 5.95 -24.01
C ALA A 33 14.48 5.51 -24.72
N ALA A 34 14.42 4.27 -25.22
CA ALA A 34 13.23 3.69 -25.81
C ALA A 34 12.14 3.45 -24.75
N LYS A 35 12.50 3.07 -23.52
CA LYS A 35 11.55 2.89 -22.42
C LYS A 35 10.97 4.22 -21.93
N LEU A 36 11.79 5.27 -21.86
CA LEU A 36 11.36 6.62 -21.48
C LEU A 36 10.55 7.30 -22.59
N TYR A 37 10.91 7.03 -23.84
CA TYR A 37 10.29 7.62 -25.04
C TYR A 37 9.96 6.51 -26.05
N PRO A 38 8.91 5.71 -25.81
CA PRO A 38 8.54 4.57 -26.67
C PRO A 38 8.16 4.98 -28.10
N GLN A 39 7.74 6.22 -28.30
CA GLN A 39 7.50 6.84 -29.60
C GLN A 39 8.79 7.20 -30.36
N GLY A 40 9.96 7.04 -29.73
CA GLY A 40 11.25 7.53 -30.19
C GLY A 40 11.42 9.04 -29.99
N HIS A 41 12.68 9.49 -29.95
CA HIS A 41 13.00 10.91 -30.11
C HIS A 41 12.96 11.28 -31.59
N GLY A 42 11.82 11.80 -32.02
CA GLY A 42 11.63 12.39 -33.35
C GLY A 42 11.58 13.90 -33.30
N ASP A 43 11.62 14.53 -34.47
CA ASP A 43 11.18 15.91 -34.59
C ASP A 43 9.67 16.00 -34.29
N ALA A 44 9.22 17.17 -33.84
CA ALA A 44 7.81 17.37 -33.50
C ALA A 44 6.87 17.04 -34.68
N TYR A 45 7.31 17.31 -35.92
CA TYR A 45 6.54 17.02 -37.12
C TYR A 45 6.33 15.51 -37.31
N GLY A 46 7.40 14.71 -37.21
CA GLY A 46 7.31 13.25 -37.29
C GLY A 46 6.48 12.63 -36.16
N HIS A 47 6.54 13.19 -34.95
CA HIS A 47 5.73 12.74 -33.81
C HIS A 47 4.23 12.88 -34.09
N TYR A 48 3.77 14.07 -34.48
CA TYR A 48 2.36 14.29 -34.78
C TYR A 48 1.91 13.54 -36.05
N LEU A 49 2.79 13.39 -37.04
CA LEU A 49 2.51 12.56 -38.22
C LEU A 49 2.29 11.09 -37.86
N THR A 50 3.07 10.56 -36.91
CA THR A 50 2.90 9.20 -36.39
C THR A 50 1.56 9.04 -35.67
N ALA A 51 1.13 10.06 -34.92
CA ALA A 51 -0.20 10.07 -34.28
C ALA A 51 -1.34 9.99 -35.32
N LEU A 52 -1.22 10.68 -36.45
CA LEU A 52 -2.22 10.60 -37.54
C LEU A 52 -2.17 9.30 -38.35
N LYS A 53 -1.02 8.61 -38.36
CA LYS A 53 -0.82 7.38 -39.15
C LYS A 53 -1.80 6.27 -38.79
N GLY A 54 -2.17 6.14 -37.51
CA GLY A 54 -3.15 5.16 -37.07
C GLY A 54 -4.53 5.40 -37.68
N TYR A 55 -5.02 6.64 -37.56
CA TYR A 55 -6.32 7.06 -38.09
C TYR A 55 -6.40 6.90 -39.62
N THR A 56 -5.40 7.40 -40.33
CA THR A 56 -5.36 7.31 -41.80
C THR A 56 -5.28 5.86 -42.29
N ARG A 57 -4.57 4.97 -41.57
CA ARG A 57 -4.54 3.53 -41.90
C ARG A 57 -5.91 2.87 -41.71
N LEU A 58 -6.66 3.23 -40.67
CA LEU A 58 -8.02 2.71 -40.45
C LEU A 58 -8.95 3.15 -41.58
N LEU A 59 -8.92 4.43 -41.95
CA LEU A 59 -9.74 4.98 -43.04
C LEU A 59 -9.42 4.37 -44.42
N GLN A 60 -8.21 3.84 -44.61
CA GLN A 60 -7.82 3.13 -45.84
C GLN A 60 -8.27 1.66 -45.88
N SER A 61 -8.76 1.11 -44.76
CA SER A 61 -9.20 -0.28 -44.70
C SER A 61 -10.61 -0.46 -45.23
N SER A 62 -10.82 -1.36 -46.18
CA SER A 62 -12.15 -1.72 -46.69
C SER A 62 -13.06 -2.37 -45.63
N ASN A 63 -12.46 -2.89 -44.55
CA ASN A 63 -13.16 -3.59 -43.48
C ASN A 63 -13.46 -2.68 -42.29
N PHE A 64 -13.21 -1.37 -42.42
CA PHE A 64 -13.42 -0.41 -41.35
C PHE A 64 -14.40 0.67 -41.79
N THR A 65 -15.38 0.95 -40.94
CA THR A 65 -16.30 2.08 -41.11
C THR A 65 -16.08 3.01 -39.93
N TRP A 66 -15.81 4.29 -40.22
CA TRP A 66 -15.68 5.28 -39.16
C TRP A 66 -17.05 5.53 -38.55
N THR A 67 -17.14 5.39 -37.23
CA THR A 67 -18.34 5.69 -36.45
C THR A 67 -17.90 6.48 -35.25
N PRO A 68 -18.37 7.74 -35.07
CA PRO A 68 -18.06 8.53 -33.89
C PRO A 68 -18.45 7.77 -32.62
N ARG A 69 -17.62 7.86 -31.59
CA ARG A 69 -17.82 7.15 -30.33
C ARG A 69 -17.84 8.13 -29.17
N SER A 70 -18.81 7.95 -28.28
CA SER A 70 -18.90 8.66 -27.01
C SER A 70 -17.91 8.12 -25.97
N GLU A 71 -17.26 9.03 -25.25
CA GLU A 71 -16.49 8.72 -24.05
C GLU A 71 -17.13 9.37 -22.82
N ALA A 72 -17.18 8.60 -21.73
CA ALA A 72 -17.54 9.06 -20.42
C ALA A 72 -16.42 9.94 -19.81
N VAL A 73 -16.63 11.26 -19.76
CA VAL A 73 -15.71 12.20 -19.09
C VAL A 73 -16.30 12.64 -17.76
N THR A 74 -15.55 12.48 -16.68
CA THR A 74 -15.98 12.93 -15.35
C THR A 74 -15.76 14.44 -15.18
N VAL A 75 -16.84 15.22 -15.12
CA VAL A 75 -16.83 16.65 -14.84
C VAL A 75 -17.46 16.87 -13.46
N LEU A 76 -16.71 17.45 -12.51
CA LEU A 76 -17.16 17.71 -11.13
C LEU A 76 -17.74 16.47 -10.41
N GLY A 77 -17.21 15.28 -10.71
CA GLY A 77 -17.67 14.02 -10.12
C GLY A 77 -18.88 13.39 -10.81
N GLN A 78 -19.46 14.01 -11.84
CA GLN A 78 -20.48 13.40 -12.69
C GLN A 78 -19.91 12.96 -14.03
N THR A 79 -20.28 11.76 -14.47
CA THR A 79 -19.88 11.24 -15.78
C THR A 79 -20.77 11.85 -16.86
N VAL A 80 -20.18 12.66 -17.72
CA VAL A 80 -20.84 13.26 -18.88
C VAL A 80 -20.29 12.59 -20.14
N GLN A 81 -21.16 12.07 -20.99
CA GLN A 81 -20.77 11.52 -22.29
C GLN A 81 -20.39 12.67 -23.23
N VAL A 82 -19.18 12.63 -23.77
CA VAL A 82 -18.66 13.57 -24.77
C VAL A 82 -18.42 12.76 -26.04
N ASP A 83 -18.95 13.22 -27.18
CA ASP A 83 -19.32 12.31 -28.28
C ASP A 83 -18.39 12.37 -29.53
N TYR A 84 -17.18 12.93 -29.41
CA TYR A 84 -16.26 13.19 -30.54
C TYR A 84 -14.75 13.05 -30.22
N PHE A 85 -14.39 12.12 -29.34
CA PHE A 85 -13.04 12.03 -28.78
C PHE A 85 -11.94 11.71 -29.82
N ASP A 86 -12.18 10.74 -30.70
CA ASP A 86 -11.20 10.31 -31.70
C ASP A 86 -11.01 11.37 -32.79
N GLU A 87 -12.09 12.05 -33.19
CA GLU A 87 -12.11 13.13 -34.17
C GLU A 87 -11.39 14.37 -33.65
N ARG A 88 -11.62 14.72 -32.37
CA ARG A 88 -10.87 15.79 -31.72
C ARG A 88 -9.38 15.46 -31.67
N LYS A 89 -9.01 14.25 -31.25
CA LYS A 89 -7.60 13.83 -31.20
C LYS A 89 -6.94 13.89 -32.58
N PHE A 90 -7.63 13.44 -33.61
CA PHE A 90 -7.18 13.57 -35.00
C PHE A 90 -6.97 15.05 -35.36
N ALA A 91 -7.97 15.91 -35.12
CA ALA A 91 -7.90 17.32 -35.49
C ALA A 91 -6.82 18.08 -34.69
N THR A 92 -6.66 17.81 -33.39
CA THR A 92 -5.59 18.36 -32.55
C THR A 92 -4.21 17.95 -33.08
N ALA A 93 -4.01 16.67 -33.43
CA ALA A 93 -2.74 16.22 -34.00
C ALA A 93 -2.48 16.88 -35.37
N ALA A 94 -3.50 17.04 -36.21
CA ALA A 94 -3.41 17.74 -37.49
C ALA A 94 -3.02 19.23 -37.33
N VAL A 95 -3.65 19.94 -36.39
CA VAL A 95 -3.31 21.33 -36.06
C VAL A 95 -1.85 21.45 -35.63
N ASN A 96 -1.38 20.51 -34.79
CA ASN A 96 -0.01 20.50 -34.33
C ASN A 96 1.01 20.24 -35.46
N ILE A 97 0.67 19.43 -36.47
CA ILE A 97 1.47 19.31 -37.69
C ILE A 97 1.56 20.65 -38.41
N ALA A 98 0.43 21.32 -38.65
CA ALA A 98 0.38 22.59 -39.37
C ALA A 98 1.16 23.70 -38.64
N ARG A 99 0.99 23.84 -37.31
CA ARG A 99 1.77 24.78 -36.47
C ARG A 99 3.27 24.49 -36.51
N THR A 100 3.65 23.20 -36.47
CA THR A 100 5.07 22.81 -36.58
C THR A 100 5.61 23.16 -37.97
N ALA A 101 4.84 22.90 -39.02
CA ALA A 101 5.22 23.21 -40.40
C ALA A 101 5.44 24.70 -40.64
N GLN A 102 4.62 25.58 -40.04
CA GLN A 102 4.84 27.03 -40.09
C GLN A 102 6.23 27.42 -39.55
N GLN A 103 6.63 26.84 -38.42
CA GLN A 103 7.96 27.09 -37.85
C GLN A 103 9.07 26.56 -38.77
N VAL A 104 8.89 25.36 -39.32
CA VAL A 104 9.88 24.77 -40.25
C VAL A 104 10.05 25.62 -41.51
N ILE A 105 8.96 26.10 -42.12
CA ILE A 105 9.02 27.01 -43.28
C ILE A 105 9.73 28.31 -42.92
N ALA A 106 9.42 28.90 -41.76
CA ALA A 106 10.08 30.13 -41.32
C ALA A 106 11.59 29.95 -41.13
N LEU A 107 12.03 28.85 -40.52
CA LEU A 107 13.45 28.57 -40.26
C LEU A 107 14.22 28.15 -41.51
N THR A 108 13.62 27.34 -42.39
CA THR A 108 14.23 26.98 -43.68
C THR A 108 14.34 28.20 -44.60
N HIS A 109 13.37 29.11 -44.57
CA HIS A 109 13.45 30.37 -45.34
C HIS A 109 14.59 31.25 -44.82
N ARG A 110 14.80 31.32 -43.49
CA ARG A 110 15.97 32.00 -42.91
C ARG A 110 17.29 31.36 -43.33
N GLN A 111 17.34 30.03 -43.35
CA GLN A 111 18.54 29.29 -43.74
C GLN A 111 18.94 29.54 -45.19
N SER A 112 17.94 29.59 -46.08
CA SER A 112 18.14 29.73 -47.52
C SER A 112 18.20 31.20 -47.99
N TYR A 113 17.95 32.17 -47.12
CA TYR A 113 17.84 33.58 -47.51
C TYR A 113 19.10 34.12 -48.18
N THR A 114 18.88 34.91 -49.23
CA THR A 114 19.91 35.71 -49.89
C THR A 114 19.40 37.12 -50.20
N ASP A 115 20.18 38.14 -49.84
CA ASP A 115 19.89 39.55 -50.13
C ASP A 115 20.21 39.96 -51.58
N ASP A 116 20.41 38.98 -52.48
CA ASP A 116 20.71 39.23 -53.88
C ASP A 116 19.43 39.34 -54.72
N THR A 117 19.05 40.57 -55.11
CA THR A 117 17.84 40.83 -55.89
C THR A 117 17.87 40.20 -57.29
N ALA A 118 19.06 39.90 -57.81
CA ALA A 118 19.24 39.17 -59.07
C ALA A 118 19.06 37.65 -58.92
N ALA A 119 19.10 37.11 -57.70
CA ALA A 119 18.89 35.69 -57.47
C ALA A 119 17.44 35.30 -57.80
N GLY A 120 17.30 34.19 -58.54
CA GLY A 120 16.03 33.48 -58.70
C GLY A 120 15.69 32.65 -57.46
N TRP A 121 14.64 31.83 -57.52
CA TRP A 121 14.10 31.08 -56.37
C TRP A 121 14.79 29.73 -56.12
N THR A 122 15.84 29.40 -56.87
CA THR A 122 16.54 28.10 -56.77
C THR A 122 17.14 27.85 -55.39
N HIS A 123 17.58 28.91 -54.70
CA HIS A 123 18.13 28.82 -53.35
C HIS A 123 17.13 28.35 -52.28
N LEU A 124 15.82 28.47 -52.56
CA LEU A 124 14.74 28.05 -51.65
C LEU A 124 14.41 26.55 -51.74
N SER A 125 14.97 25.85 -52.73
CA SER A 125 14.77 24.40 -52.92
C SER A 125 15.94 23.61 -52.36
N ASP A 126 15.71 22.35 -51.98
CA ASP A 126 16.75 21.43 -51.52
C ASP A 126 16.85 20.21 -52.44
N GLY A 127 18.05 19.66 -52.58
CA GLY A 127 18.35 18.56 -53.48
C GLY A 127 19.54 17.73 -53.04
N LYS A 128 19.83 17.69 -51.73
CA LYS A 128 21.03 17.04 -51.21
C LYS A 128 20.90 15.52 -51.34
N TYR A 129 21.71 14.91 -52.20
CA TYR A 129 21.77 13.45 -52.36
C TYR A 129 22.52 12.79 -51.20
N ASN A 130 21.91 11.74 -50.62
CA ASN A 130 22.57 10.89 -49.62
C ASN A 130 22.99 9.57 -50.27
N ALA A 131 24.30 9.41 -50.50
CA ALA A 131 24.86 8.20 -51.10
C ALA A 131 24.69 6.94 -50.23
N SER A 132 24.57 7.08 -48.91
CA SER A 132 24.39 5.95 -48.00
C SER A 132 22.96 5.38 -48.01
N THR A 133 21.96 6.20 -48.34
CA THR A 133 20.55 5.76 -48.39
C THR A 133 19.98 5.72 -49.80
N GLY A 134 20.69 6.28 -50.80
CA GLY A 134 20.21 6.41 -52.17
C GLY A 134 19.07 7.43 -52.35
N VAL A 135 18.77 8.23 -51.32
CA VAL A 135 17.63 9.16 -51.31
C VAL A 135 18.11 10.60 -51.46
N THR A 136 17.43 11.35 -52.33
CA THR A 136 17.59 12.81 -52.45
C THR A 136 16.68 13.51 -51.44
N ARG A 137 17.27 14.40 -50.64
CA ARG A 137 16.57 15.20 -49.64
C ARG A 137 15.92 16.42 -50.29
N HIS A 138 14.68 16.69 -49.86
CA HIS A 138 13.83 17.78 -50.34
C HIS A 138 13.20 18.52 -49.16
N TRP A 139 14.04 19.20 -48.39
CA TRP A 139 13.68 19.95 -47.18
C TRP A 139 13.87 21.46 -47.32
N GLY A 140 13.82 21.99 -48.55
CA GLY A 140 13.85 23.41 -48.81
C GLY A 140 12.52 24.07 -48.46
N THR A 141 12.51 25.39 -48.47
CA THR A 141 11.32 26.20 -48.20
C THR A 141 10.21 25.91 -49.22
N VAL A 142 10.55 25.66 -50.48
CA VAL A 142 9.55 25.31 -51.51
C VAL A 142 8.87 23.98 -51.17
N GLU A 143 9.65 22.95 -50.88
CA GLU A 143 9.12 21.61 -50.64
C GLU A 143 8.37 21.51 -49.31
N TRP A 144 8.84 22.22 -48.28
CA TRP A 144 8.07 22.35 -47.03
C TRP A 144 6.79 23.14 -47.21
N SER A 145 6.78 24.20 -48.01
CA SER A 145 5.56 24.96 -48.29
C SER A 145 4.52 24.09 -48.99
N ALA A 146 4.92 23.34 -50.02
CA ALA A 146 4.03 22.41 -50.70
C ALA A 146 3.48 21.33 -49.75
N ARG A 147 4.37 20.69 -48.96
CA ARG A 147 4.00 19.64 -48.00
C ARG A 147 3.06 20.16 -46.90
N ALA A 148 3.33 21.34 -46.36
CA ALA A 148 2.56 21.93 -45.28
C ALA A 148 1.17 22.35 -45.75
N THR A 149 1.08 23.08 -46.87
CA THR A 149 -0.20 23.58 -47.37
C THR A 149 -1.10 22.44 -47.82
N GLN A 150 -0.58 21.49 -48.59
CA GLN A 150 -1.35 20.31 -49.02
C GLN A 150 -1.71 19.42 -47.82
N GLY A 151 -0.77 19.15 -46.92
CA GLY A 151 -1.02 18.34 -45.73
C GLY A 151 -2.09 18.95 -44.81
N THR A 152 -2.06 20.28 -44.62
CA THR A 152 -3.09 20.99 -43.84
C THR A 152 -4.46 20.87 -44.51
N TYR A 153 -4.53 21.06 -45.83
CA TYR A 153 -5.77 20.90 -46.59
C TYR A 153 -6.33 19.46 -46.52
N PHE A 154 -5.48 18.44 -46.70
CA PHE A 154 -5.90 17.04 -46.61
C PHE A 154 -6.36 16.67 -45.20
N ASN A 155 -5.66 17.13 -44.17
CA ASN A 155 -6.09 16.90 -42.80
C ASN A 155 -7.44 17.57 -42.49
N TRP A 156 -7.65 18.79 -42.98
CA TRP A 156 -8.94 19.48 -42.87
C TRP A 156 -10.04 18.68 -43.58
N LEU A 157 -9.79 18.21 -44.82
CA LEU A 157 -10.74 17.41 -45.58
C LEU A 157 -11.11 16.13 -44.83
N ILE A 158 -10.12 15.40 -44.32
CA ILE A 158 -10.34 14.17 -43.54
C ILE A 158 -11.15 14.47 -42.29
N GLY A 159 -10.77 15.48 -41.51
CA GLY A 159 -11.49 15.86 -40.29
C GLY A 159 -12.96 16.23 -40.54
N ASN A 160 -13.25 16.89 -41.66
CA ASN A 160 -14.62 17.18 -42.08
C ASN A 160 -15.37 15.95 -42.62
N SER A 161 -14.66 14.94 -43.15
CA SER A 161 -15.28 13.74 -43.71
C SER A 161 -15.68 12.71 -42.64
N ILE A 162 -15.02 12.72 -41.49
CA ILE A 162 -15.29 11.79 -40.37
C ILE A 162 -16.35 12.31 -39.39
N LEU A 163 -16.79 13.57 -39.56
CA LEU A 163 -17.85 14.21 -38.78
C LEU A 163 -19.03 14.62 -39.68
N PRO A 164 -20.28 14.46 -39.23
CA PRO A 164 -21.43 14.99 -39.93
C PRO A 164 -21.42 16.53 -39.91
N ASP A 165 -22.10 17.13 -40.89
CA ASP A 165 -22.22 18.59 -40.99
C ASP A 165 -23.09 19.19 -39.87
N LYS A 166 -24.10 18.45 -39.44
CA LYS A 166 -25.00 18.78 -38.33
C LYS A 166 -25.45 17.51 -37.61
N ASP A 167 -25.52 17.58 -36.28
CA ASP A 167 -26.16 16.54 -35.50
C ASP A 167 -27.69 16.59 -35.69
N LEU A 168 -28.25 15.50 -36.21
CA LEU A 168 -29.68 15.38 -36.49
C LEU A 168 -30.46 14.80 -35.31
N ASN A 169 -29.80 14.35 -34.23
CA ASN A 169 -30.46 13.81 -33.07
C ASN A 169 -30.97 14.94 -32.14
N PRO A 170 -32.28 15.16 -32.02
CA PRO A 170 -32.83 16.23 -31.19
C PRO A 170 -32.64 16.02 -29.68
N GLN A 171 -32.20 14.83 -29.26
CA GLN A 171 -31.89 14.53 -27.85
C GLN A 171 -30.48 14.98 -27.45
N ASN A 172 -29.57 15.17 -28.43
CA ASN A 172 -28.20 15.60 -28.17
C ASN A 172 -28.18 17.11 -27.89
N ASN A 173 -27.65 17.50 -26.73
CA ASN A 173 -27.50 18.92 -26.36
C ASN A 173 -26.12 19.23 -25.77
N GLY A 174 -25.69 20.48 -25.92
CA GLY A 174 -24.40 20.94 -25.40
C GLY A 174 -23.23 20.08 -25.88
N VAL A 175 -22.54 19.41 -24.95
CA VAL A 175 -21.36 18.57 -25.22
C VAL A 175 -21.66 17.21 -25.88
N GLN A 176 -22.95 16.86 -26.01
CA GLN A 176 -23.41 15.63 -26.67
C GLN A 176 -23.61 15.80 -28.18
N VAL A 177 -23.50 17.02 -28.70
CA VAL A 177 -23.64 17.29 -30.13
C VAL A 177 -22.42 16.75 -30.87
N VAL A 178 -22.64 15.93 -31.90
CA VAL A 178 -21.59 15.39 -32.77
C VAL A 178 -21.71 16.01 -34.16
N ASP A 179 -21.01 17.09 -34.39
CA ASP A 179 -20.88 17.69 -35.72
C ASP A 179 -19.59 18.48 -35.87
N ARG A 180 -19.35 19.04 -37.06
CA ARG A 180 -18.16 19.84 -37.37
C ARG A 180 -18.01 21.09 -36.48
N THR A 181 -19.06 21.55 -35.81
CA THR A 181 -19.01 22.73 -34.94
C THR A 181 -18.44 22.42 -33.57
N THR A 182 -18.43 21.14 -33.16
CA THR A 182 -17.94 20.72 -31.84
C THR A 182 -16.45 20.43 -31.79
N VAL A 183 -15.76 20.42 -32.95
CA VAL A 183 -14.30 20.30 -33.07
C VAL A 183 -13.67 21.64 -33.48
N PRO A 184 -13.27 22.50 -32.51
CA PRO A 184 -12.75 23.84 -32.77
C PRO A 184 -11.42 23.84 -33.55
N GLU A 185 -10.70 22.72 -33.57
CA GLU A 185 -9.48 22.55 -34.34
C GLU A 185 -9.70 22.56 -35.86
N LEU A 186 -10.91 22.26 -36.36
CA LEU A 186 -11.20 22.26 -37.80
C LEU A 186 -11.18 23.67 -38.42
N PRO A 187 -11.85 24.70 -37.84
CA PRO A 187 -11.64 26.10 -38.25
C PRO A 187 -10.22 26.60 -38.05
N GLU A 188 -9.48 26.06 -37.08
CA GLU A 188 -8.08 26.45 -36.89
C GLU A 188 -7.22 26.00 -38.08
N LEU A 189 -7.44 24.79 -38.62
CA LEU A 189 -6.72 24.30 -39.79
C LEU A 189 -6.90 25.20 -41.02
N THR A 190 -8.08 25.78 -41.24
CA THR A 190 -8.29 26.72 -42.36
C THR A 190 -7.48 27.99 -42.14
N THR A 191 -7.52 28.55 -40.93
CA THR A 191 -6.72 29.73 -40.54
C THR A 191 -5.22 29.48 -40.70
N LEU A 192 -4.74 28.29 -40.29
CA LEU A 192 -3.34 27.90 -40.46
C LEU A 192 -2.98 27.73 -41.93
N GLY A 193 -3.89 27.20 -42.75
CA GLY A 193 -3.74 27.09 -44.20
C GLY A 193 -3.58 28.46 -44.88
N GLU A 194 -4.42 29.43 -44.51
CA GLU A 194 -4.32 30.82 -44.99
C GLU A 194 -2.99 31.48 -44.56
N ALA A 195 -2.55 31.25 -43.33
CA ALA A 195 -1.28 31.76 -42.83
C ALA A 195 -0.08 31.13 -43.55
N LEU A 196 -0.15 29.84 -43.89
CA LEU A 196 0.86 29.16 -44.71
C LEU A 196 0.89 29.76 -46.13
N GLN A 197 -0.26 29.95 -46.77
CA GLN A 197 -0.35 30.58 -48.09
C GLN A 197 0.20 32.01 -48.06
N SER A 198 -0.18 32.81 -47.06
CA SER A 198 0.33 34.17 -46.86
C SER A 198 1.86 34.19 -46.72
N LYS A 199 2.44 33.17 -46.09
CA LYS A 199 3.90 33.06 -45.99
C LYS A 199 4.53 32.81 -47.36
N VAL A 200 3.95 31.93 -48.18
CA VAL A 200 4.39 31.71 -49.57
C VAL A 200 4.27 32.99 -50.40
N ASP A 201 3.16 33.71 -50.27
CA ASP A 201 2.93 34.96 -50.99
C ASP A 201 3.94 36.04 -50.58
N SER A 202 4.32 36.10 -49.30
CA SER A 202 5.37 37.01 -48.84
C SER A 202 6.74 36.70 -49.46
N ILE A 203 7.06 35.42 -49.65
CA ILE A 203 8.29 34.96 -50.31
C ILE A 203 8.23 35.32 -51.80
N ASN A 204 7.07 35.12 -52.45
CA ASN A 204 6.85 35.50 -53.85
C ASN A 204 6.98 37.02 -54.06
N ALA A 205 6.55 37.83 -53.08
CA ALA A 205 6.74 39.28 -53.04
C ALA A 205 8.18 39.71 -52.71
N ARG A 206 9.13 38.78 -52.60
CA ARG A 206 10.55 39.01 -52.24
C ARG A 206 10.75 39.70 -50.89
N LEU A 207 9.80 39.52 -49.96
CA LEU A 207 10.02 39.94 -48.58
C LEU A 207 11.01 39.00 -47.92
N ASN A 208 11.92 39.57 -47.13
CA ASN A 208 12.85 38.77 -46.36
C ASN A 208 12.12 37.97 -45.26
N PRO A 209 12.76 36.98 -44.62
CA PRO A 209 12.17 36.18 -43.56
C PRO A 209 11.66 36.98 -42.35
N LEU A 210 12.07 38.24 -42.20
CA LEU A 210 11.62 39.18 -41.17
C LEU A 210 10.42 40.03 -41.64
N SER A 211 9.87 39.75 -42.82
CA SER A 211 8.76 40.47 -43.47
C SER A 211 9.10 41.92 -43.86
N LEU A 212 10.37 42.20 -44.16
CA LEU A 212 10.83 43.49 -44.65
C LEU A 212 11.19 43.40 -46.13
N SER A 213 10.96 44.48 -46.87
CA SER A 213 11.48 44.62 -48.23
C SER A 213 13.02 44.71 -48.21
N PRO A 214 13.72 44.21 -49.24
CA PRO A 214 15.17 44.42 -49.39
C PRO A 214 15.58 45.90 -49.34
N ASN A 215 14.67 46.80 -49.74
CA ASN A 215 14.85 48.25 -49.75
C ASN A 215 14.28 48.95 -48.49
N ALA A 216 13.92 48.21 -47.45
CA ALA A 216 13.40 48.80 -46.22
C ALA A 216 14.49 49.55 -45.46
N VAL A 217 14.19 50.80 -45.08
CA VAL A 217 15.04 51.67 -44.26
C VAL A 217 14.19 52.24 -43.14
N ALA A 218 14.70 52.24 -41.91
CA ALA A 218 14.02 52.89 -40.79
C ALA A 218 14.13 54.41 -40.94
N PHE A 219 13.05 55.16 -40.69
CA PHE A 219 13.07 56.62 -40.74
C PHE A 219 12.77 57.27 -39.37
N ASP A 220 12.70 56.46 -38.32
CA ASP A 220 12.47 56.88 -36.95
C ASP A 220 13.77 57.46 -36.34
N ILE A 221 14.20 58.61 -36.87
CA ILE A 221 15.45 59.30 -36.53
C ILE A 221 15.13 60.51 -35.66
N SER A 222 15.81 60.64 -34.52
CA SER A 222 15.73 61.81 -33.66
C SER A 222 16.57 62.95 -34.25
N PRO A 223 15.95 64.09 -34.63
CA PRO A 223 16.69 65.25 -35.13
C PRO A 223 17.61 65.86 -34.06
N THR A 224 17.25 65.71 -32.79
CA THR A 224 18.04 66.21 -31.65
C THR A 224 19.31 65.39 -31.47
N GLU A 225 19.21 64.06 -31.55
CA GLU A 225 20.39 63.19 -31.46
C GLU A 225 21.29 63.31 -32.69
N LEU A 226 20.70 63.54 -33.87
CA LEU A 226 21.44 63.83 -35.09
C LEU A 226 22.26 65.13 -34.95
N LYS A 227 21.66 66.20 -34.41
CA LYS A 227 22.38 67.44 -34.09
C LYS A 227 23.47 67.25 -33.03
N ALA A 228 23.30 66.27 -32.14
CA ALA A 228 24.29 65.89 -31.14
C ALA A 228 25.42 65.00 -31.68
N GLY A 229 25.41 64.68 -32.98
CA GLY A 229 26.47 63.94 -33.66
C GLY A 229 26.23 62.43 -33.78
N LYS A 230 25.08 61.89 -33.32
CA LYS A 230 24.72 60.49 -33.56
C LYS A 230 24.20 60.31 -34.98
N SER A 231 24.84 59.44 -35.75
CA SER A 231 24.38 59.07 -37.09
C SER A 231 23.02 58.36 -37.06
N HIS A 232 22.39 58.17 -38.22
CA HIS A 232 21.18 57.33 -38.31
C HIS A 232 21.52 55.88 -37.93
N PHE A 233 22.68 55.37 -38.35
CA PHE A 233 23.18 54.07 -37.91
C PHE A 233 23.26 53.97 -36.38
N ASP A 234 23.91 54.93 -35.71
CA ASP A 234 24.13 54.88 -34.25
C ASP A 234 22.81 54.77 -33.48
N GLN A 235 21.80 55.54 -33.90
CA GLN A 235 20.49 55.54 -33.23
C GLN A 235 19.75 54.20 -33.40
N ILE A 236 19.78 53.59 -34.59
CA ILE A 236 19.12 52.30 -34.82
C ILE A 236 19.93 51.15 -34.22
N TYR A 237 21.26 51.25 -34.21
CA TYR A 237 22.17 50.31 -33.56
C TYR A 237 21.92 50.24 -32.04
N GLU A 238 21.79 51.39 -31.36
CA GLU A 238 21.46 51.42 -29.93
C GLU A 238 20.12 50.72 -29.64
N ARG A 239 19.10 50.92 -30.49
CA ARG A 239 17.80 50.22 -30.37
C ARG A 239 17.92 48.72 -30.62
N SER A 240 18.71 48.32 -31.61
CA SER A 240 19.04 46.91 -31.87
C SER A 240 19.68 46.27 -30.64
N LEU A 241 20.66 46.91 -30.03
CA LEU A 241 21.34 46.41 -28.83
C LEU A 241 20.37 46.25 -27.65
N GLN A 242 19.46 47.21 -27.45
CA GLN A 242 18.42 47.11 -26.43
C GLN A 242 17.47 45.93 -26.71
N ALA A 243 17.03 45.75 -27.96
CA ALA A 243 16.16 44.65 -28.35
C ALA A 243 16.83 43.28 -28.14
N VAL A 244 18.12 43.15 -28.48
CA VAL A 244 18.93 41.94 -28.22
C VAL A 244 19.03 41.68 -26.72
N THR A 245 19.26 42.70 -25.91
CA THR A 245 19.35 42.58 -24.44
C THR A 245 18.03 42.10 -23.84
N ASN A 246 16.90 42.62 -24.33
CA ASN A 246 15.57 42.16 -23.91
C ASN A 246 15.33 40.69 -24.31
N ALA A 247 15.68 40.31 -25.55
CA ALA A 247 15.57 38.93 -26.00
C ALA A 247 16.43 37.98 -25.15
N LYS A 248 17.67 38.37 -24.82
CA LYS A 248 18.54 37.62 -23.91
C LYS A 248 17.88 37.41 -22.54
N GLY A 249 17.25 38.44 -21.97
CA GLY A 249 16.54 38.32 -20.69
C GLY A 249 15.44 37.27 -20.69
N ALA A 250 14.64 37.22 -21.77
CA ALA A 250 13.60 36.19 -21.94
C ALA A 250 14.20 34.79 -22.12
N PHE A 251 15.29 34.66 -22.90
CA PHE A 251 16.01 33.39 -23.05
C PHE A 251 16.57 32.88 -21.72
N ASP A 252 17.20 33.76 -20.93
CA ASP A 252 17.74 33.41 -19.61
C ASP A 252 16.64 32.91 -18.66
N GLN A 253 15.43 33.49 -18.75
CA GLN A 253 14.27 33.02 -18.00
C GLN A 253 13.82 31.62 -18.45
N ALA A 254 13.71 31.38 -19.76
CA ALA A 254 13.38 30.06 -20.29
C ALA A 254 14.42 28.99 -19.88
N ALA A 255 15.71 29.36 -19.90
CA ALA A 255 16.81 28.51 -19.45
C ALA A 255 16.76 28.24 -17.93
N ARG A 256 16.40 29.23 -17.11
CA ARG A 256 16.14 29.02 -15.67
C ARG A 256 15.01 28.02 -15.45
N MET A 257 13.85 28.19 -16.10
CA MET A 257 12.71 27.27 -15.94
C MET A 257 13.06 25.84 -16.39
N THR A 258 13.82 25.71 -17.49
CA THR A 258 14.29 24.40 -17.97
C THR A 258 15.20 23.71 -16.96
N ARG A 259 16.10 24.45 -16.29
CA ARG A 259 16.94 23.90 -15.22
C ARG A 259 16.12 23.47 -13.99
N LEU A 260 15.10 24.25 -13.61
CA LEU A 260 14.21 23.89 -12.51
C LEU A 260 13.42 22.60 -12.81
N LEU A 261 12.90 22.46 -14.03
CA LEU A 261 12.27 21.22 -14.49
C LEU A 261 13.20 20.02 -14.34
N ARG A 262 14.44 20.12 -14.84
CA ARG A 262 15.41 19.04 -14.74
C ARG A 262 15.76 18.69 -13.29
N ASN A 263 15.98 19.70 -12.46
CA ASN A 263 16.25 19.48 -11.04
C ASN A 263 15.09 18.76 -10.35
N GLN A 264 13.86 19.14 -10.70
CA GLN A 264 12.67 18.50 -10.17
C GLN A 264 12.53 17.05 -10.64
N GLU A 265 12.73 16.76 -11.93
CA GLU A 265 12.73 15.39 -12.47
C GLU A 265 13.76 14.50 -11.75
N ASN A 266 14.91 15.07 -11.39
CA ASN A 266 15.91 14.38 -10.57
C ASN A 266 15.42 14.07 -9.17
N GLN A 267 14.89 15.07 -8.46
CA GLN A 267 14.31 14.87 -7.13
C GLN A 267 13.13 13.89 -7.11
N VAL A 268 12.30 13.90 -8.15
CA VAL A 268 11.18 12.97 -8.31
C VAL A 268 11.72 11.55 -8.42
N SER A 269 12.69 11.32 -9.31
CA SER A 269 13.32 10.01 -9.49
C SER A 269 13.89 9.46 -8.19
N ASP A 270 14.69 10.25 -7.47
CA ASP A 270 15.31 9.82 -6.21
C ASP A 270 14.25 9.54 -5.14
N THR A 271 13.21 10.39 -5.07
CA THR A 271 12.08 10.19 -4.17
C THR A 271 11.31 8.92 -4.51
N THR A 272 11.07 8.63 -5.79
CA THR A 272 10.36 7.43 -6.23
C THR A 272 11.14 6.17 -5.86
N SER A 273 12.46 6.14 -6.07
CA SER A 273 13.29 5.01 -5.64
C SER A 273 13.21 4.80 -4.12
N ALA A 274 13.34 5.87 -3.33
CA ALA A 274 13.20 5.79 -1.88
C ALA A 274 11.80 5.32 -1.43
N ILE A 275 10.74 5.71 -2.15
CA ILE A 275 9.38 5.23 -1.89
C ILE A 275 9.25 3.74 -2.17
N VAL A 276 9.79 3.26 -3.29
CA VAL A 276 9.76 1.84 -3.66
C VAL A 276 10.54 1.01 -2.65
N ASP A 277 11.73 1.45 -2.23
CA ASP A 277 12.54 0.77 -1.23
C ASP A 277 11.82 0.68 0.12
N GLN A 278 11.20 1.76 0.56
CA GLN A 278 10.43 1.79 1.81
C GLN A 278 9.16 0.93 1.73
N GLU A 279 8.44 0.94 0.59
CA GLU A 279 7.29 0.05 0.36
C GLU A 279 7.69 -1.43 0.41
N ASN A 280 8.83 -1.77 -0.19
CA ASN A 280 9.39 -3.13 -0.13
C ASN A 280 9.78 -3.51 1.31
N ALA A 281 10.35 -2.58 2.08
CA ALA A 281 10.65 -2.80 3.49
C ALA A 281 9.39 -3.05 4.32
N TYR A 282 8.33 -2.26 4.12
CA TYR A 282 7.02 -2.49 4.76
C TYR A 282 6.43 -3.84 4.34
N ALA A 283 6.47 -4.20 3.06
CA ALA A 283 5.97 -5.48 2.57
C ALA A 283 6.69 -6.66 3.25
N ARG A 284 8.03 -6.61 3.36
CA ARG A 284 8.82 -7.64 4.05
C ARG A 284 8.46 -7.75 5.54
N ARG A 285 8.31 -6.63 6.24
CA ARG A 285 7.91 -6.62 7.66
C ARG A 285 6.50 -7.15 7.86
N LEU A 286 5.57 -6.84 6.95
CA LEU A 286 4.22 -7.41 7.00
C LEU A 286 4.22 -8.90 6.70
N ILE A 287 5.07 -9.39 5.79
CA ILE A 287 5.24 -10.83 5.52
C ILE A 287 5.87 -11.53 6.74
N ASP A 288 6.80 -10.90 7.45
CA ASP A 288 7.35 -11.46 8.70
C ASP A 288 6.26 -11.69 9.76
N VAL A 289 5.33 -10.73 9.90
CA VAL A 289 4.22 -10.84 10.87
C VAL A 289 3.13 -11.78 10.37
N TYR A 290 2.59 -11.56 9.17
CA TYR A 290 1.40 -12.23 8.66
C TYR A 290 1.67 -13.41 7.72
N GLY A 291 2.91 -13.66 7.33
CA GLY A 291 3.25 -14.68 6.34
C GLY A 291 2.72 -14.37 4.94
N THR A 292 2.84 -15.34 4.04
CA THR A 292 2.23 -15.31 2.70
C THR A 292 0.95 -16.13 2.66
N PRO A 293 -0.03 -15.82 1.79
CA PRO A 293 -1.24 -16.61 1.63
C PRO A 293 -0.98 -18.08 1.25
N TYR A 294 -1.96 -18.93 1.47
CA TYR A 294 -1.93 -20.30 0.95
C TYR A 294 -2.02 -20.28 -0.58
N PRO A 295 -1.25 -21.13 -1.31
CA PRO A 295 -1.33 -21.22 -2.77
C PRO A 295 -2.74 -21.49 -3.30
N PHE A 296 -3.56 -22.24 -2.54
CA PHE A 296 -4.95 -22.54 -2.88
C PHE A 296 -5.87 -21.31 -2.94
N GLU A 297 -5.48 -20.20 -2.30
CA GLU A 297 -6.23 -18.94 -2.24
C GLU A 297 -5.71 -17.89 -3.23
N ILE A 298 -4.83 -18.28 -4.15
CA ILE A 298 -4.26 -17.43 -5.21
C ILE A 298 -4.81 -17.86 -6.57
N GLY A 299 -5.42 -16.93 -7.32
CA GLY A 299 -5.86 -17.16 -8.69
C GLY A 299 -7.28 -16.70 -8.99
N ALA A 300 -7.80 -17.09 -10.16
CA ALA A 300 -9.13 -16.68 -10.60
C ALA A 300 -10.23 -17.20 -9.67
N GLY A 301 -11.08 -16.29 -9.17
CA GLY A 301 -12.19 -16.64 -8.26
C GLY A 301 -11.76 -16.89 -6.81
N LYS A 302 -10.52 -16.55 -6.44
CA LYS A 302 -9.97 -16.67 -5.07
C LYS A 302 -9.78 -15.31 -4.42
N VAL A 303 -9.41 -15.30 -3.13
CA VAL A 303 -9.20 -14.06 -2.35
C VAL A 303 -8.05 -13.24 -2.90
N TYR A 304 -6.94 -13.89 -3.28
CA TYR A 304 -5.76 -13.22 -3.82
C TYR A 304 -5.68 -13.38 -5.34
N ALA A 305 -5.31 -12.28 -6.02
CA ALA A 305 -5.14 -12.26 -7.47
C ALA A 305 -4.03 -13.22 -7.92
N GLN A 306 -4.09 -13.65 -9.19
CA GLN A 306 -3.02 -14.43 -9.82
C GLN A 306 -1.66 -13.71 -9.62
N ASP A 307 -0.63 -14.48 -9.27
CA ASP A 307 0.75 -14.02 -9.03
C ASP A 307 0.93 -13.08 -7.83
N TYR A 308 -0.02 -13.06 -6.89
CA TYR A 308 0.13 -12.31 -5.64
C TYR A 308 1.28 -12.85 -4.78
N ALA A 309 2.24 -11.98 -4.44
CA ALA A 309 3.42 -12.31 -3.63
C ALA A 309 3.53 -11.46 -2.32
N GLY A 310 2.42 -10.86 -1.91
CA GLY A 310 2.36 -9.99 -0.73
C GLY A 310 2.03 -10.73 0.58
N PRO A 311 1.87 -9.98 1.69
CA PRO A 311 1.48 -10.53 2.99
C PRO A 311 0.00 -10.99 3.01
N ASP A 312 -0.29 -12.01 3.82
CA ASP A 312 -1.67 -12.47 4.06
C ASP A 312 -2.40 -11.55 5.06
N LEU A 313 -3.01 -10.48 4.58
CA LEU A 313 -3.70 -9.50 5.43
C LEU A 313 -5.16 -9.88 5.74
N LEU A 314 -5.74 -10.83 5.01
CA LEU A 314 -7.17 -11.16 5.07
C LEU A 314 -7.44 -12.51 5.74
N GLU A 315 -6.59 -13.52 5.53
CA GLU A 315 -6.77 -14.91 5.95
C GLU A 315 -5.67 -15.35 6.94
N TRP A 316 -5.06 -14.37 7.62
CA TRP A 316 -3.97 -14.60 8.57
C TRP A 316 -4.35 -15.55 9.72
N PHE A 317 -5.64 -15.66 10.04
CA PHE A 317 -6.17 -16.51 11.11
C PHE A 317 -6.21 -18.00 10.74
N ILE A 318 -5.88 -18.35 9.49
CA ILE A 318 -5.86 -19.74 9.03
C ILE A 318 -4.53 -20.40 9.35
N ILE A 319 -4.54 -21.46 10.15
CA ILE A 319 -3.37 -22.26 10.56
C ILE A 319 -3.48 -23.71 10.11
N ASP A 320 -2.35 -24.39 9.97
CA ASP A 320 -2.32 -25.82 9.65
C ASP A 320 -2.62 -26.68 10.89
N ARG A 321 -3.45 -27.70 10.71
CA ARG A 321 -3.78 -28.65 11.79
C ARG A 321 -2.72 -29.76 11.85
N PRO A 322 -2.18 -30.12 13.04
CA PRO A 322 -1.20 -31.21 13.17
C PRO A 322 -1.73 -32.61 12.85
N HIS A 323 -3.05 -32.83 12.91
CA HIS A 323 -3.70 -34.14 12.73
C HIS A 323 -4.95 -34.02 11.84
N ASP A 324 -5.29 -35.10 11.13
CA ASP A 324 -6.43 -35.11 10.21
C ASP A 324 -7.78 -35.00 10.94
N SER A 325 -8.79 -34.55 10.20
CA SER A 325 -10.18 -34.49 10.67
C SER A 325 -10.86 -35.86 10.78
N SER A 326 -10.16 -36.95 10.41
CA SER A 326 -10.71 -38.32 10.29
C SER A 326 -10.37 -39.24 11.48
N GLY A 327 -9.46 -38.89 12.38
CA GLY A 327 -9.05 -39.84 13.43
C GLY A 327 -8.11 -39.35 14.53
N GLY A 328 -8.07 -38.06 14.84
CA GLY A 328 -7.28 -37.54 15.95
C GLY A 328 -7.77 -38.05 17.33
N LEU A 329 -6.83 -38.34 18.24
CA LEU A 329 -7.08 -38.78 19.63
C LEU A 329 -7.87 -37.75 20.49
N ILE A 330 -8.12 -36.53 19.99
CA ILE A 330 -8.75 -35.41 20.71
C ILE A 330 -9.75 -34.71 19.77
N ASN A 331 -11.04 -34.68 20.13
CA ASN A 331 -12.10 -34.02 19.35
C ASN A 331 -12.25 -32.56 19.80
N SER A 332 -11.91 -31.62 18.92
CA SER A 332 -11.85 -30.19 19.22
C SER A 332 -13.12 -29.39 18.88
N ALA A 333 -14.25 -30.04 18.54
CA ALA A 333 -15.36 -29.42 17.82
C ALA A 333 -16.69 -29.19 18.61
N THR A 334 -16.83 -29.61 19.86
CA THR A 334 -18.13 -29.48 20.57
C THR A 334 -18.24 -28.21 21.42
N THR A 335 -19.26 -27.39 21.09
CA THR A 335 -19.82 -26.30 21.89
C THR A 335 -20.30 -26.84 23.26
N LEU A 336 -19.90 -26.21 24.38
CA LEU A 336 -20.24 -26.67 25.74
C LEU A 336 -21.25 -25.72 26.39
N THR A 337 -22.47 -26.17 26.69
CA THR A 337 -23.47 -25.37 27.42
C THR A 337 -23.48 -25.74 28.90
N LEU A 338 -23.12 -24.80 29.77
CA LEU A 338 -23.09 -24.93 31.23
C LEU A 338 -24.33 -24.32 31.86
N SER A 339 -24.82 -24.87 32.97
CA SER A 339 -25.94 -24.31 33.74
C SER A 339 -25.52 -24.10 35.20
N LEU A 340 -25.37 -22.84 35.60
CA LEU A 340 -24.96 -22.38 36.93
C LEU A 340 -26.17 -22.07 37.81
N LYS A 341 -26.18 -22.53 39.07
CA LYS A 341 -27.16 -22.05 40.07
C LYS A 341 -26.59 -20.86 40.83
N VAL A 342 -27.19 -19.69 40.65
CA VAL A 342 -26.71 -18.41 41.19
C VAL A 342 -27.67 -17.94 42.30
N PRO A 343 -27.18 -17.52 43.47
CA PRO A 343 -28.02 -17.02 44.55
C PRO A 343 -28.73 -15.73 44.16
N THR A 344 -29.99 -15.57 44.57
CA THR A 344 -30.80 -14.38 44.30
C THR A 344 -30.68 -13.30 45.37
N GLU A 345 -30.09 -13.62 46.53
CA GLU A 345 -29.88 -12.69 47.64
C GLU A 345 -28.73 -13.16 48.56
N VAL A 346 -28.29 -12.29 49.48
CA VAL A 346 -27.18 -12.55 50.42
C VAL A 346 -27.73 -13.22 51.68
N ALA A 347 -27.20 -14.40 52.03
CA ALA A 347 -27.55 -15.06 53.28
C ALA A 347 -26.95 -14.39 54.51
N THR A 348 -27.77 -14.23 55.55
CA THR A 348 -27.32 -13.92 56.92
C THR A 348 -27.87 -14.99 57.85
N PHE A 349 -26.98 -15.87 58.33
CA PHE A 349 -27.33 -16.92 59.29
C PHE A 349 -26.94 -16.48 60.70
N THR A 350 -27.82 -16.71 61.68
CA THR A 350 -27.59 -16.36 63.08
C THR A 350 -26.97 -17.50 63.91
N GLY A 351 -26.67 -18.65 63.28
CA GLY A 351 -26.06 -19.83 63.91
C GLY A 351 -25.63 -20.91 62.90
N PHE A 352 -25.09 -22.03 63.39
CA PHE A 352 -24.42 -23.08 62.59
C PHE A 352 -25.28 -24.35 62.32
N ALA A 353 -26.59 -24.26 62.40
CA ALA A 353 -27.46 -25.40 62.12
C ALA A 353 -27.42 -25.75 60.62
N LEU A 354 -27.08 -26.99 60.28
CA LEU A 354 -26.92 -27.47 58.90
C LEU A 354 -28.23 -27.33 58.09
N GLU A 355 -29.37 -27.49 58.75
CA GLU A 355 -30.72 -27.43 58.18
C GLU A 355 -31.06 -26.04 57.62
N ASP A 356 -30.59 -24.96 58.26
CA ASP A 356 -30.81 -23.57 57.82
C ASP A 356 -29.99 -23.22 56.56
N ILE A 357 -28.81 -23.84 56.41
CA ILE A 357 -27.90 -23.65 55.28
C ILE A 357 -28.44 -24.41 54.05
N THR A 358 -28.92 -25.64 54.25
CA THR A 358 -29.52 -26.46 53.18
C THR A 358 -30.79 -25.80 52.62
N LYS A 359 -31.64 -25.25 53.49
CA LYS A 359 -32.89 -24.59 53.09
C LYS A 359 -32.67 -23.30 52.28
N HIS A 360 -31.61 -22.54 52.60
CA HIS A 360 -31.24 -21.36 51.81
C HIS A 360 -30.72 -21.72 50.40
N TYR A 361 -29.98 -22.83 50.26
CA TYR A 361 -29.51 -23.32 48.97
C TYR A 361 -30.66 -23.78 48.06
N GLU A 362 -31.70 -24.41 48.62
CA GLU A 362 -32.83 -24.91 47.85
C GLU A 362 -33.81 -23.82 47.41
N GLU A 363 -34.06 -22.81 48.24
CA GLU A 363 -35.11 -21.80 48.00
C GLU A 363 -34.62 -20.52 47.30
N LYS A 364 -33.32 -20.20 47.36
CA LYS A 364 -32.78 -18.86 46.97
C LYS A 364 -31.70 -18.89 45.89
N TYR A 365 -31.67 -19.94 45.07
CA TYR A 365 -30.75 -20.09 43.93
C TYR A 365 -31.52 -20.32 42.63
N THR A 366 -31.17 -19.61 41.55
CA THR A 366 -31.78 -19.82 40.21
C THR A 366 -30.76 -20.35 39.21
N THR A 367 -31.19 -21.28 38.36
CA THR A 367 -30.34 -21.86 37.31
C THR A 367 -30.23 -20.90 36.12
N ARG A 368 -29.00 -20.62 35.68
CA ARG A 368 -28.62 -19.74 34.57
C ARG A 368 -27.70 -20.50 33.63
N SER A 369 -28.07 -20.60 32.36
CA SER A 369 -27.28 -21.32 31.36
C SER A 369 -26.36 -20.39 30.56
N ILE A 370 -25.15 -20.85 30.24
CA ILE A 370 -24.11 -20.18 29.45
C ILE A 370 -23.64 -21.16 28.37
N THR A 371 -23.56 -20.71 27.11
CA THR A 371 -23.12 -21.53 25.97
C THR A 371 -21.69 -21.13 25.54
N ILE A 372 -20.78 -22.09 25.43
CA ILE A 372 -19.36 -21.91 25.03
C ILE A 372 -19.15 -22.38 23.59
N ASP A 373 -18.67 -21.51 22.71
CA ASP A 373 -18.43 -21.78 21.27
C ASP A 373 -16.96 -22.22 21.00
N PRO A 374 -16.67 -23.10 20.00
CA PRO A 374 -15.30 -23.45 19.62
C PRO A 374 -14.54 -22.22 19.10
N ALA A 375 -13.21 -22.24 19.25
CA ALA A 375 -12.26 -21.18 18.86
C ALA A 375 -12.78 -20.21 17.78
N LYS A 376 -13.05 -18.96 18.16
CA LYS A 376 -13.38 -17.90 17.19
C LYS A 376 -12.16 -17.18 16.61
N SER A 377 -10.93 -17.51 17.05
CA SER A 377 -9.72 -16.78 16.66
C SER A 377 -8.89 -17.45 15.57
N VAL A 378 -9.04 -18.75 15.34
CA VAL A 378 -8.28 -19.49 14.32
C VAL A 378 -9.17 -20.47 13.58
N GLN A 379 -8.86 -20.67 12.30
CA GLN A 379 -9.52 -21.67 11.48
C GLN A 379 -8.46 -22.62 10.93
N TYR A 380 -8.74 -23.93 10.94
CA TYR A 380 -7.82 -24.89 10.37
C TYR A 380 -7.93 -24.94 8.84
N SER A 381 -6.80 -25.07 8.16
CA SER A 381 -6.72 -25.08 6.69
C SER A 381 -7.57 -26.17 6.04
N ASP A 382 -7.58 -27.38 6.60
CA ASP A 382 -8.41 -28.50 6.13
C ASP A 382 -9.91 -28.21 6.26
N VAL A 383 -10.34 -27.57 7.36
CA VAL A 383 -11.74 -27.21 7.58
C VAL A 383 -12.15 -26.05 6.67
N TRP A 384 -11.29 -25.04 6.50
CA TRP A 384 -11.56 -23.90 5.63
C TRP A 384 -11.73 -24.32 4.17
N ALA A 385 -10.87 -25.21 3.68
CA ALA A 385 -10.91 -25.71 2.32
C ALA A 385 -11.88 -26.89 2.10
N GLY A 386 -12.73 -27.22 3.09
CA GLY A 386 -13.72 -28.30 2.97
C GLY A 386 -13.10 -29.69 2.74
N GLY A 387 -11.93 -29.94 3.33
CA GLY A 387 -11.15 -31.17 3.19
C GLY A 387 -10.15 -31.16 2.02
N ALA A 388 -10.10 -30.11 1.21
CA ALA A 388 -9.11 -29.97 0.15
C ALA A 388 -7.74 -29.51 0.69
N ALA A 389 -6.65 -29.95 0.08
CA ALA A 389 -5.31 -29.52 0.47
C ALA A 389 -5.06 -28.05 0.03
N MET A 390 -4.80 -27.16 1.00
CA MET A 390 -4.49 -25.75 0.73
C MET A 390 -3.05 -25.51 0.23
N GLY A 391 -2.20 -26.53 0.30
CA GLY A 391 -0.76 -26.42 0.08
C GLY A 391 -0.03 -25.80 1.30
N GLN A 392 1.26 -25.49 1.14
CA GLN A 392 2.06 -24.85 2.19
C GLN A 392 2.32 -23.39 1.84
N ARG A 393 2.28 -22.53 2.86
CA ARG A 393 2.70 -21.12 2.73
C ARG A 393 4.19 -21.06 2.39
N SER A 394 4.59 -20.12 1.52
CA SER A 394 6.00 -19.90 1.23
C SER A 394 6.77 -19.33 2.43
N VAL A 395 6.11 -18.47 3.21
CA VAL A 395 6.58 -17.96 4.49
C VAL A 395 5.44 -18.07 5.50
N THR A 396 5.68 -18.79 6.59
CA THR A 396 4.79 -18.80 7.75
C THR A 396 5.15 -17.61 8.63
N GLY A 397 4.20 -16.69 8.86
CA GLY A 397 4.44 -15.50 9.68
C GLY A 397 4.50 -15.83 11.17
N ARG A 398 5.10 -14.91 11.93
CA ARG A 398 5.16 -14.97 13.40
C ARG A 398 3.78 -15.06 14.02
N LEU A 399 2.78 -14.39 13.43
CA LEU A 399 1.39 -14.44 13.92
C LEU A 399 0.81 -15.84 13.77
N GLN A 400 0.99 -16.51 12.63
CA GLN A 400 0.51 -17.89 12.46
C GLN A 400 1.21 -18.85 13.42
N GLN A 401 2.51 -18.68 13.66
CA GLN A 401 3.25 -19.46 14.65
C GLN A 401 2.67 -19.26 16.05
N ALA A 402 2.46 -18.01 16.48
CA ALA A 402 1.89 -17.71 17.79
C ALA A 402 0.45 -18.22 17.95
N LEU A 403 -0.34 -18.22 16.86
CA LEU A 403 -1.69 -18.79 16.83
C LEU A 403 -1.66 -20.33 16.95
N ALA A 404 -0.70 -20.99 16.30
CA ALA A 404 -0.48 -22.43 16.45
C ALA A 404 0.00 -22.78 17.87
N ASP A 405 0.92 -22.00 18.45
CA ASP A 405 1.40 -22.18 19.81
C ASP A 405 0.26 -22.01 20.84
N ALA A 406 -0.63 -21.05 20.62
CA ALA A 406 -1.82 -20.86 21.45
C ALA A 406 -2.78 -22.04 21.37
N ASP A 407 -2.99 -22.59 20.17
CA ASP A 407 -3.80 -23.80 20.00
C ASP A 407 -3.17 -25.03 20.67
N GLN A 408 -1.85 -25.21 20.56
CA GLN A 408 -1.14 -26.28 21.24
C GLN A 408 -1.21 -26.14 22.76
N ALA A 409 -1.06 -24.93 23.30
CA ALA A 409 -1.19 -24.66 24.73
C ALA A 409 -2.62 -24.97 25.23
N ARG A 410 -3.64 -24.71 24.40
CA ARG A 410 -5.03 -25.06 24.69
C ARG A 410 -5.22 -26.58 24.78
N MET A 411 -4.69 -27.33 23.82
CA MET A 411 -4.76 -28.79 23.85
C MET A 411 -4.05 -29.37 25.08
N ALA A 412 -2.90 -28.81 25.46
CA ALA A 412 -2.16 -29.23 26.66
C ALA A 412 -2.96 -28.97 27.95
N LEU A 413 -3.67 -27.85 28.03
CA LEU A 413 -4.56 -27.54 29.15
C LEU A 413 -5.74 -28.51 29.23
N GLN A 414 -6.37 -28.83 28.09
CA GLN A 414 -7.46 -29.81 28.04
C GLN A 414 -6.98 -31.19 28.53
N LEU A 415 -5.84 -31.65 28.05
CA LEU A 415 -5.25 -32.93 28.48
C LEU A 415 -4.96 -32.95 29.99
N ALA A 416 -4.46 -31.84 30.55
CA ALA A 416 -4.19 -31.73 31.98
C ALA A 416 -5.50 -31.75 32.80
N ALA A 417 -6.56 -31.10 32.31
CA ALA A 417 -7.88 -31.13 32.94
C ALA A 417 -8.48 -32.54 32.93
N ASP A 418 -8.40 -33.26 31.80
CA ASP A 418 -8.86 -34.65 31.69
C ASP A 418 -8.10 -35.58 32.64
N ARG A 419 -6.78 -35.38 32.83
CA ARG A 419 -5.99 -36.16 33.80
C ARG A 419 -6.43 -35.90 35.24
N VAL A 420 -6.71 -34.65 35.60
CA VAL A 420 -7.24 -34.29 36.92
C VAL A 420 -8.59 -34.96 37.13
N GLN A 421 -9.47 -34.96 36.13
CA GLN A 421 -10.77 -35.63 36.20
C GLN A 421 -10.61 -37.13 36.47
N ASN A 422 -9.73 -37.81 35.72
CA ASN A 422 -9.46 -39.23 35.94
C ASN A 422 -8.85 -39.50 37.33
N SER A 423 -7.95 -38.63 37.80
CA SER A 423 -7.34 -38.73 39.13
C SER A 423 -8.36 -38.52 40.25
N TYR A 424 -9.32 -37.63 40.04
CA TYR A 424 -10.42 -37.37 40.96
C TYR A 424 -11.36 -38.58 41.08
N GLU A 425 -11.73 -39.20 39.95
CA GLU A 425 -12.53 -40.44 39.97
C GLU A 425 -11.78 -41.60 40.65
N SER A 426 -10.47 -41.72 40.44
CA SER A 426 -9.61 -42.68 41.14
C SER A 426 -9.57 -42.42 42.66
N PHE A 427 -9.38 -41.16 43.05
CA PHE A 427 -9.40 -40.71 44.45
C PHE A 427 -10.74 -41.03 45.12
N LYS A 428 -11.87 -40.72 44.46
CA LYS A 428 -13.21 -41.00 44.96
C LYS A 428 -13.44 -42.50 45.22
N ARG A 429 -13.03 -43.37 44.29
CA ARG A 429 -13.15 -44.82 44.45
C ARG A 429 -12.26 -45.38 45.56
N ARG A 430 -11.02 -44.91 45.67
CA ARG A 430 -10.09 -45.32 46.74
C ARG A 430 -10.58 -44.86 48.12
N ARG A 431 -11.22 -43.69 48.19
CA ARG A 431 -11.90 -43.22 49.39
C ARG A 431 -13.07 -44.12 49.79
N GLU A 432 -13.96 -44.46 48.87
CA GLU A 432 -15.10 -45.34 49.14
C GLU A 432 -14.64 -46.69 49.69
N LEU A 433 -13.54 -47.23 49.16
CA LEU A 433 -12.91 -48.44 49.67
C LEU A 433 -12.33 -48.25 51.08
N ALA A 434 -11.60 -47.15 51.33
CA ALA A 434 -11.04 -46.85 52.64
C ALA A 434 -12.13 -46.65 53.71
N LEU A 435 -13.23 -45.98 53.35
CA LEU A 435 -14.36 -45.72 54.24
C LEU A 435 -15.12 -47.02 54.57
N ALA A 436 -15.36 -47.87 53.57
CA ALA A 436 -15.94 -49.20 53.78
C ALA A 436 -15.05 -50.08 54.67
N MET A 437 -13.72 -50.00 54.52
CA MET A 437 -12.76 -50.72 55.34
C MET A 437 -12.76 -50.24 56.80
N VAL A 438 -12.69 -48.91 57.03
CA VAL A 438 -12.74 -48.32 58.38
C VAL A 438 -14.06 -48.67 59.06
N GLN A 439 -15.17 -48.64 58.33
CA GLN A 439 -16.49 -49.01 58.86
C GLN A 439 -16.56 -50.49 59.24
N ALA A 440 -16.12 -51.40 58.36
CA ALA A 440 -16.08 -52.83 58.65
C ALA A 440 -15.17 -53.17 59.86
N HIS A 441 -14.03 -52.48 59.99
CA HIS A 441 -13.14 -52.64 61.16
C HIS A 441 -13.77 -52.08 62.44
N THR A 442 -14.45 -50.94 62.34
CA THR A 442 -15.19 -50.35 63.48
C THR A 442 -16.28 -51.29 63.97
N ASP A 443 -17.02 -51.92 63.06
CA ASP A 443 -18.06 -52.89 63.39
C ASP A 443 -17.48 -54.15 64.06
N SER A 444 -16.33 -54.65 63.56
CA SER A 444 -15.62 -55.79 64.17
C SER A 444 -15.06 -55.47 65.57
N VAL A 445 -14.51 -54.27 65.77
CA VAL A 445 -13.98 -53.84 67.08
C VAL A 445 -15.13 -53.60 68.07
N ALA A 446 -16.29 -53.09 67.62
CA ALA A 446 -17.47 -52.89 68.46
C ALA A 446 -18.09 -54.21 68.96
N GLU A 447 -17.88 -55.33 68.25
CA GLU A 447 -18.30 -56.66 68.67
C GLU A 447 -17.34 -57.29 69.71
N SER A 448 -16.10 -56.78 69.79
CA SER A 448 -14.99 -57.32 70.61
C SER A 448 -14.65 -56.48 71.85
N ASP A 449 -14.93 -55.18 71.87
CA ASP A 449 -14.45 -54.23 72.89
C ASP A 449 -15.62 -53.52 73.58
N ALA A 450 -15.77 -53.71 74.90
CA ALA A 450 -16.84 -53.11 75.70
C ALA A 450 -16.56 -51.64 76.11
N SER A 451 -15.38 -51.09 75.77
CA SER A 451 -14.99 -49.71 76.10
C SER A 451 -15.16 -48.77 74.89
N GLY A 452 -16.05 -47.77 75.00
CA GLY A 452 -16.45 -46.89 73.90
C GLY A 452 -15.37 -45.92 73.37
N GLU A 453 -14.17 -45.92 73.95
CA GLU A 453 -13.09 -44.98 73.62
C GLU A 453 -12.45 -45.27 72.26
N LYS A 454 -12.22 -46.56 71.94
CA LYS A 454 -11.64 -47.00 70.66
C LYS A 454 -12.59 -46.76 69.48
N ILE A 455 -13.89 -47.00 69.71
CA ILE A 455 -14.98 -46.72 68.75
C ILE A 455 -15.10 -45.21 68.49
N GLY A 456 -14.95 -44.39 69.53
CA GLY A 456 -14.98 -42.92 69.41
C GLY A 456 -13.90 -42.37 68.49
N LYS A 457 -12.66 -42.86 68.61
CA LYS A 457 -11.54 -42.46 67.73
C LYS A 457 -11.72 -42.94 66.28
N LEU A 458 -12.18 -44.17 66.05
CA LEU A 458 -12.45 -44.68 64.69
C LEU A 458 -13.56 -43.91 63.97
N ARG A 459 -14.61 -43.49 64.70
CA ARG A 459 -15.65 -42.59 64.17
C ARG A 459 -15.11 -41.21 63.82
N GLN A 460 -14.12 -40.69 64.56
CA GLN A 460 -13.45 -39.44 64.20
C GLN A 460 -12.65 -39.59 62.90
N THR A 461 -11.99 -40.73 62.67
CA THR A 461 -11.31 -41.04 61.40
C THR A 461 -12.29 -41.11 60.24
N GLN A 462 -13.46 -41.72 60.43
CA GLN A 462 -14.54 -41.74 59.43
C GLN A 462 -15.01 -40.32 59.08
N VAL A 463 -15.27 -39.48 60.09
CA VAL A 463 -15.66 -38.08 59.90
C VAL A 463 -14.56 -37.27 59.21
N ALA A 464 -13.28 -37.50 59.52
CA ALA A 464 -12.15 -36.86 58.85
C ALA A 464 -12.04 -37.25 57.37
N LEU A 465 -12.27 -38.54 57.04
CA LEU A 465 -12.34 -39.02 55.66
C LEU A 465 -13.52 -38.41 54.89
N GLU A 466 -14.68 -38.28 55.53
CA GLU A 466 -15.86 -37.63 54.96
C GLU A 466 -15.64 -36.12 54.71
N LEU A 467 -15.03 -35.41 55.67
CA LEU A 467 -14.75 -33.99 55.57
C LEU A 467 -13.64 -33.66 54.53
N SER A 468 -12.61 -34.49 54.43
CA SER A 468 -11.56 -34.32 53.40
C SER A 468 -12.12 -34.39 51.98
N ALA A 469 -13.19 -35.17 51.78
CA ALA A 469 -13.89 -35.28 50.52
C ALA A 469 -14.67 -34.01 50.16
N GLU A 470 -15.30 -33.36 51.14
CA GLU A 470 -16.06 -32.12 50.90
C GLU A 470 -15.13 -30.93 50.59
N ALA A 471 -13.98 -30.84 51.28
CA ALA A 471 -12.97 -29.84 51.00
C ALA A 471 -12.34 -30.01 49.60
N LEU A 472 -12.02 -31.24 49.20
CA LEU A 472 -11.48 -31.55 47.88
C LEU A 472 -12.54 -31.52 46.77
N ARG A 473 -13.82 -31.75 47.09
CA ARG A 473 -14.94 -31.53 46.17
C ARG A 473 -15.12 -30.04 45.86
N LEU A 474 -15.04 -29.15 46.85
CA LEU A 474 -15.10 -27.69 46.64
C LEU A 474 -13.89 -27.16 45.83
N LEU A 475 -12.70 -27.74 46.06
CA LEU A 475 -11.47 -27.44 45.32
C LEU A 475 -11.50 -28.02 43.90
N GLY A 476 -12.04 -29.23 43.76
CA GLY A 476 -12.36 -29.86 42.49
C GLY A 476 -13.34 -29.00 41.71
N ASP A 477 -14.51 -28.68 42.28
CA ASP A 477 -15.55 -27.85 41.66
C ASP A 477 -15.00 -26.47 41.25
N SER A 478 -14.17 -25.83 42.08
CA SER A 478 -13.52 -24.54 41.74
C SER A 478 -12.43 -24.65 40.65
N ILE A 479 -11.77 -25.81 40.52
CA ILE A 479 -10.78 -26.07 39.44
C ILE A 479 -11.47 -26.56 38.16
N PHE A 480 -12.59 -27.27 38.28
CA PHE A 480 -13.51 -27.56 37.19
C PHE A 480 -14.20 -26.27 36.69
N ASP A 481 -14.41 -25.27 37.56
CA ASP A 481 -14.77 -23.89 37.20
C ASP A 481 -13.60 -23.15 36.50
N LEU A 482 -12.34 -23.46 36.82
CA LEU A 482 -11.14 -22.87 36.17
C LEU A 482 -10.76 -23.49 34.84
N GLY A 483 -11.21 -24.71 34.54
CA GLY A 483 -11.10 -25.30 33.20
C GLY A 483 -11.84 -24.52 32.11
N THR A 484 -12.63 -23.49 32.49
CA THR A 484 -13.56 -22.77 31.59
C THR A 484 -13.40 -21.25 31.56
N SER A 485 -12.38 -20.66 32.20
CA SER A 485 -12.25 -19.20 32.32
C SER A 485 -10.91 -18.67 31.79
N PHE A 486 -10.85 -18.35 30.50
CA PHE A 486 -9.75 -17.54 29.92
C PHE A 486 -10.29 -16.50 28.93
N ALA A 487 -10.54 -15.28 29.40
CA ALA A 487 -10.58 -14.08 28.57
C ALA A 487 -10.23 -12.80 29.37
N GLU A 488 -9.47 -11.92 28.73
CA GLU A 488 -8.78 -10.69 29.20
C GLU A 488 -9.64 -9.60 29.84
N ILE A 489 -9.09 -8.86 30.83
CA ILE A 489 -9.34 -7.40 31.10
C ILE A 489 -8.09 -6.77 31.83
N PRO A 490 -7.70 -5.50 31.57
CA PRO A 490 -6.48 -4.78 32.03
C PRO A 490 -6.36 -4.49 33.56
N PRO A 491 -5.19 -4.02 34.07
CA PRO A 491 -4.79 -4.17 35.48
C PRO A 491 -5.18 -3.01 36.41
N SER A 492 -5.42 -3.31 37.69
CA SER A 492 -5.23 -2.37 38.81
C SER A 492 -4.95 -3.09 40.15
N ILE A 493 -3.90 -2.66 40.84
CA ILE A 493 -3.22 -3.25 42.03
C ILE A 493 -4.06 -3.18 43.33
N VAL A 494 -3.89 -4.13 44.27
CA VAL A 494 -3.43 -3.97 45.69
C VAL A 494 -3.62 -5.28 46.52
N GLY A 495 -2.48 -5.92 46.84
CA GLY A 495 -2.06 -6.68 48.05
C GLY A 495 -3.00 -7.61 48.84
N VAL A 496 -2.51 -8.82 49.16
CA VAL A 496 -3.04 -9.68 50.24
C VAL A 496 -1.96 -10.13 51.23
N ALA A 497 -2.34 -10.12 52.50
CA ALA A 497 -1.55 -10.51 53.65
C ALA A 497 -2.24 -11.66 54.41
N VAL A 498 -1.42 -12.42 55.16
CA VAL A 498 -1.76 -13.34 56.29
C VAL A 498 -2.32 -14.71 55.84
N ASP A 499 -1.87 -15.87 56.32
CA ASP A 499 -1.47 -16.27 57.69
C ASP A 499 -0.39 -17.37 57.66
N ALA A 500 0.71 -17.14 58.39
CA ALA A 500 1.86 -18.03 58.50
C ALA A 500 1.86 -18.90 59.78
N THR A 501 0.70 -19.14 60.41
CA THR A 501 0.61 -19.86 61.70
C THR A 501 -0.39 -21.03 61.75
N SER A 502 -0.91 -21.52 60.61
CA SER A 502 -1.88 -22.64 60.60
C SER A 502 -1.28 -24.04 60.83
N VAL A 503 0.03 -24.20 60.64
CA VAL A 503 0.72 -25.51 60.64
C VAL A 503 0.82 -26.13 62.04
N ILE A 504 0.69 -25.35 63.12
CA ILE A 504 0.81 -25.83 64.52
C ILE A 504 -0.58 -26.11 65.17
N ARG A 505 -1.69 -25.85 64.45
CA ARG A 505 -3.07 -26.26 64.84
C ARG A 505 -3.57 -27.34 63.87
N GLY A 506 -3.06 -28.57 63.88
CA GLY A 506 -3.08 -29.44 65.06
C GLY A 506 -4.44 -30.16 65.19
N SER A 507 -4.56 -31.27 64.46
CA SER A 507 -5.12 -32.55 64.90
C SER A 507 -6.55 -32.70 65.49
N ILE A 508 -7.36 -31.67 65.76
CA ILE A 508 -8.68 -31.90 66.42
C ILE A 508 -9.89 -31.10 65.86
N ILE A 509 -9.74 -30.08 65.02
CA ILE A 509 -10.88 -29.17 64.75
C ILE A 509 -10.99 -28.82 63.26
N MET A 510 -11.83 -29.56 62.53
CA MET A 510 -12.46 -29.05 61.29
C MET A 510 -13.71 -28.25 61.68
N GLY A 511 -13.48 -27.06 62.22
CA GLY A 511 -14.54 -26.18 62.70
C GLY A 511 -14.03 -24.80 63.10
N ALA A 512 -14.34 -23.82 62.26
CA ALA A 512 -14.28 -22.37 62.46
C ALA A 512 -13.05 -21.60 61.92
N ALA A 513 -13.39 -20.54 61.17
CA ALA A 513 -12.56 -19.55 60.46
C ALA A 513 -12.02 -20.06 59.11
N ILE A 514 -12.46 -19.56 57.95
CA ILE A 514 -12.65 -18.17 57.50
C ILE A 514 -13.83 -18.18 56.49
N GLY A 515 -14.82 -17.29 56.47
CA GLY A 515 -14.80 -15.92 56.95
C GLY A 515 -14.49 -14.92 55.84
N LYS A 516 -15.40 -14.78 54.86
CA LYS A 516 -15.73 -13.51 54.17
C LYS A 516 -15.01 -13.21 52.84
N SER A 517 -15.88 -12.93 51.86
CA SER A 517 -15.66 -12.02 50.72
C SER A 517 -14.87 -12.55 49.53
N LEU A 518 -15.57 -13.28 48.66
CA LEU A 518 -15.31 -13.33 47.22
C LEU A 518 -15.70 -11.99 46.57
N SER A 519 -15.11 -10.91 47.09
CA SER A 519 -15.18 -9.60 46.47
C SER A 519 -14.00 -9.46 45.51
N ASN A 520 -14.36 -9.35 44.23
CA ASN A 520 -13.57 -8.80 43.12
C ASN A 520 -12.70 -9.81 42.36
N LEU A 521 -13.34 -10.29 41.30
CA LEU A 521 -12.85 -11.06 40.17
C LEU A 521 -11.73 -10.30 39.40
N SER A 522 -10.47 -10.43 39.83
CA SER A 522 -9.28 -10.24 38.97
C SER A 522 -7.99 -10.65 39.68
N ALA A 523 -7.65 -11.94 39.62
CA ALA A 523 -6.36 -12.45 40.09
C ALA A 523 -5.98 -13.76 39.38
N PHE A 524 -5.33 -13.65 38.22
CA PHE A 524 -4.43 -14.71 37.72
C PHE A 524 -3.06 -14.10 37.45
N ALA A 525 -2.33 -13.89 38.54
CA ALA A 525 -0.88 -13.90 38.52
C ALA A 525 -0.48 -15.13 39.32
N PHE A 526 0.03 -16.16 38.65
CA PHE A 526 0.73 -17.23 39.35
C PHE A 526 2.11 -16.72 39.76
N ASP A 527 2.15 -15.87 40.78
CA ASP A 527 3.28 -15.93 41.68
C ASP A 527 3.12 -17.24 42.44
N VAL A 528 3.99 -18.19 42.14
CA VAL A 528 4.26 -19.31 43.04
C VAL A 528 5.39 -18.81 43.92
N PRO A 529 5.15 -18.25 45.14
CA PRO A 529 6.25 -18.13 46.07
C PRO A 529 6.67 -19.55 46.41
N ALA A 530 7.98 -19.78 46.32
CA ALA A 530 8.70 -20.97 46.73
C ALA A 530 8.60 -21.27 48.26
N LYS A 531 7.44 -21.02 48.89
CA LYS A 531 7.15 -21.21 50.32
C LYS A 531 6.09 -22.26 50.62
N LEU A 532 5.38 -22.76 49.60
CA LEU A 532 4.67 -24.04 49.68
C LEU A 532 5.63 -25.25 49.73
N LEU A 533 6.92 -24.97 49.52
CA LEU A 533 8.07 -25.87 49.40
C LEU A 533 8.54 -26.50 50.73
N GLU A 534 7.82 -26.30 51.84
CA GLU A 534 8.21 -26.81 53.16
C GLU A 534 7.02 -27.43 53.91
N ILE A 535 6.12 -28.11 53.19
CA ILE A 535 5.19 -29.04 53.85
C ILE A 535 5.96 -30.34 54.08
N GLU A 536 6.46 -30.47 55.31
CA GLU A 536 6.97 -31.68 55.95
C GLU A 536 6.12 -32.90 55.57
N GLN A 537 6.65 -33.67 54.62
CA GLN A 537 6.21 -35.02 54.26
C GLN A 537 6.19 -35.97 55.49
N GLU A 538 6.92 -35.63 56.57
CA GLU A 538 7.06 -36.46 57.78
C GLU A 538 5.81 -36.49 58.69
N ASN A 539 4.98 -35.44 58.73
CA ASN A 539 3.90 -35.35 59.73
C ASN A 539 2.59 -36.07 59.33
N LEU A 540 2.36 -36.32 58.04
CA LEU A 540 1.20 -37.10 57.54
C LEU A 540 1.47 -38.61 57.56
N ASP A 541 2.68 -39.02 57.17
CA ASP A 541 3.14 -40.40 57.27
C ASP A 541 3.10 -40.87 58.73
N GLY A 542 3.52 -40.03 59.69
CA GLY A 542 3.52 -40.33 61.12
C GLY A 542 2.13 -40.54 61.73
N ALA A 543 1.18 -39.62 61.52
CA ALA A 543 -0.15 -39.70 62.15
C ALA A 543 -0.98 -40.89 61.65
N MET A 544 -0.78 -41.31 60.39
CA MET A 544 -1.50 -42.44 59.81
C MET A 544 -0.83 -43.78 60.15
N GLN A 545 0.51 -43.82 60.20
CA GLN A 545 1.26 -44.97 60.74
C GLN A 545 0.97 -45.19 62.22
N ASP A 546 0.82 -44.12 63.01
CA ASP A 546 0.45 -44.19 64.43
C ASP A 546 -0.97 -44.76 64.61
N ALA A 547 -1.94 -44.36 63.77
CA ALA A 547 -3.27 -44.97 63.77
C ALA A 547 -3.25 -46.45 63.35
N ILE A 548 -2.46 -46.82 62.33
CA ILE A 548 -2.30 -48.22 61.90
C ILE A 548 -1.71 -49.08 63.03
N ALA A 549 -0.73 -48.54 63.77
CA ALA A 549 -0.08 -49.21 64.89
C ALA A 549 -0.97 -49.30 66.15
N GLU A 550 -1.77 -48.28 66.47
CA GLU A 550 -2.64 -48.23 67.67
C GLU A 550 -3.94 -49.08 67.52
N PHE A 551 -4.46 -49.27 66.30
CA PHE A 551 -5.79 -49.89 66.06
C PHE A 551 -5.76 -51.32 65.52
N ALA A 552 -4.58 -51.96 65.39
CA ALA A 552 -4.40 -53.35 64.97
C ALA A 552 -5.03 -53.70 63.60
N PHE A 553 -4.97 -52.79 62.63
CA PHE A 553 -5.33 -53.08 61.24
C PHE A 553 -4.40 -54.16 60.65
N SER A 554 -4.92 -55.05 59.80
CA SER A 554 -4.08 -55.99 59.05
C SER A 554 -3.20 -55.23 58.03
N TYR A 555 -2.12 -55.87 57.56
CA TYR A 555 -1.25 -55.27 56.53
C TYR A 555 -2.04 -54.93 55.25
N GLU A 556 -3.02 -55.76 54.86
CA GLU A 556 -3.87 -55.46 53.71
C GLU A 556 -4.78 -54.24 53.94
N GLN A 557 -5.23 -54.01 55.17
CA GLN A 557 -6.06 -52.85 55.53
C GLN A 557 -5.23 -51.55 55.58
N ALA A 558 -4.00 -51.61 56.10
CA ALA A 558 -3.07 -50.49 56.07
C ALA A 558 -2.75 -50.02 54.64
N GLN A 559 -2.67 -50.96 53.69
CA GLN A 559 -2.38 -50.67 52.29
C GLN A 559 -3.48 -49.82 51.62
N VAL A 560 -4.77 -50.06 51.93
CA VAL A 560 -5.90 -49.30 51.34
C VAL A 560 -5.84 -47.82 51.73
N VAL A 561 -5.44 -47.53 52.96
CA VAL A 561 -5.31 -46.15 53.47
C VAL A 561 -4.12 -45.43 52.82
N TYR A 562 -3.00 -46.13 52.63
CA TYR A 562 -1.84 -45.60 51.89
C TYR A 562 -2.16 -45.35 50.41
N GLU A 563 -2.92 -46.23 49.77
CA GLU A 563 -3.38 -46.05 48.39
C GLU A 563 -4.32 -44.85 48.22
N TYR A 564 -5.14 -44.54 49.24
CA TYR A 564 -5.96 -43.33 49.27
C TYR A 564 -5.10 -42.06 49.38
N GLU A 565 -4.08 -42.08 50.23
CA GLU A 565 -3.13 -40.97 50.38
C GLU A 565 -2.35 -40.67 49.08
N LEU A 566 -1.87 -41.72 48.40
CA LEU A 566 -1.20 -41.58 47.11
C LEU A 566 -2.11 -40.94 46.06
N ALA A 567 -3.40 -41.31 46.02
CA ALA A 567 -4.37 -40.71 45.11
C ALA A 567 -4.66 -39.24 45.45
N MET A 568 -4.62 -38.86 46.73
CA MET A 568 -4.72 -37.47 47.16
C MET A 568 -3.51 -36.64 46.69
N ARG A 569 -2.29 -37.20 46.83
CA ARG A 569 -1.05 -36.57 46.32
C ARG A 569 -1.09 -36.41 44.80
N GLU A 570 -1.53 -37.44 44.08
CA GLU A 570 -1.70 -37.41 42.61
C GLU A 570 -2.71 -36.33 42.18
N LEU A 571 -3.88 -36.27 42.81
CA LEU A 571 -4.89 -35.24 42.55
C LEU A 571 -4.34 -33.82 42.79
N SER A 572 -3.63 -33.61 43.90
CA SER A 572 -2.99 -32.34 44.21
C SER A 572 -1.96 -31.93 43.14
N THR A 573 -1.10 -32.87 42.71
CA THR A 573 -0.13 -32.60 41.63
C THR A 573 -0.79 -32.29 40.30
N GLY A 574 -1.92 -32.93 39.97
CA GLY A 574 -2.68 -32.65 38.75
C GLY A 574 -3.21 -31.21 38.73
N PHE A 575 -3.66 -30.67 39.86
CA PHE A 575 -4.12 -29.28 39.95
C PHE A 575 -3.00 -28.27 39.64
N TYR A 576 -1.76 -28.51 40.08
CA TYR A 576 -0.61 -27.68 39.69
C TYR A 576 -0.31 -27.72 38.19
N GLN A 577 -0.52 -28.87 37.54
CA GLN A 577 -0.31 -29.01 36.10
C GLN A 577 -1.35 -28.21 35.30
N VAL A 578 -2.63 -28.26 35.68
CA VAL A 578 -3.69 -27.45 35.06
C VAL A 578 -3.35 -25.96 35.13
N ALA A 579 -2.99 -25.48 36.33
CA ALA A 579 -2.53 -24.12 36.59
C ALA A 579 -1.35 -23.67 35.70
N MET A 580 -0.33 -24.53 35.54
CA MET A 580 0.83 -24.24 34.69
C MET A 580 0.44 -24.11 33.21
N HIS A 581 -0.40 -25.02 32.71
CA HIS A 581 -0.87 -25.00 31.32
C HIS A 581 -1.81 -23.82 31.03
N ALA A 582 -2.61 -23.42 32.01
CA ALA A 582 -3.44 -22.22 32.01
C ALA A 582 -2.62 -20.94 31.75
N ASN A 583 -1.53 -20.73 32.52
CA ASN A 583 -0.60 -19.62 32.27
C ASN A 583 0.03 -19.69 30.88
N THR A 584 0.37 -20.90 30.44
CA THR A 584 1.03 -21.10 29.14
C THR A 584 0.11 -20.68 28.01
N LEU A 585 -1.19 -21.04 28.08
CA LEU A 585 -2.21 -20.60 27.14
C LEU A 585 -2.42 -19.09 27.17
N GLN A 586 -2.50 -18.49 28.36
CA GLN A 586 -2.63 -17.04 28.48
C GLN A 586 -1.46 -16.31 27.81
N ARG A 587 -0.21 -16.69 28.12
CA ARG A 587 1.00 -16.09 27.52
C ARG A 587 1.04 -16.27 26.00
N ALA A 588 0.62 -17.44 25.48
CA ALA A 588 0.57 -17.69 24.06
C ALA A 588 -0.48 -16.80 23.35
N ASN A 589 -1.66 -16.63 23.95
CA ASN A 589 -2.70 -15.73 23.44
C ASN A 589 -2.29 -14.24 23.50
N GLU A 590 -1.62 -13.81 24.57
CA GLU A 590 -1.05 -12.46 24.69
C GLU A 590 -0.01 -12.22 23.58
N ASN A 591 0.85 -13.19 23.30
CA ASN A 591 1.83 -13.10 22.20
C ASN A 591 1.15 -12.94 20.83
N ALA A 592 0.13 -13.76 20.53
CA ALA A 592 -0.62 -13.65 19.27
C ALA A 592 -1.30 -12.29 19.11
N ARG A 593 -1.91 -11.76 20.17
CA ARG A 593 -2.53 -10.42 20.14
C ARG A 593 -1.53 -9.29 19.97
N ASN A 594 -0.37 -9.39 20.63
CA ASN A 594 0.71 -8.41 20.48
C ASN A 594 1.22 -8.37 19.03
N LEU A 595 1.38 -9.53 18.39
CA LEU A 595 1.77 -9.62 16.99
C LEU A 595 0.69 -9.10 16.04
N GLN A 596 -0.58 -9.36 16.33
CA GLN A 596 -1.69 -8.79 15.56
C GLN A 596 -1.70 -7.25 15.65
N ALA A 597 -1.49 -6.71 16.86
CA ALA A 597 -1.40 -5.27 17.08
C ALA A 597 -0.16 -4.65 16.37
N GLU A 598 0.99 -5.33 16.41
CA GLU A 598 2.20 -4.97 15.65
C GLU A 598 1.90 -4.90 14.15
N GLY A 599 1.23 -5.92 13.60
CA GLY A 599 0.83 -5.96 12.20
C GLY A 599 -0.13 -4.84 11.79
N LEU A 600 -1.14 -4.52 12.62
CA LEU A 600 -2.08 -3.42 12.37
C LEU A 600 -1.38 -2.05 12.43
N ALA A 601 -0.48 -1.85 13.39
CA ALA A 601 0.33 -0.63 13.49
C ALA A 601 1.20 -0.46 12.23
N LEU A 602 1.83 -1.54 11.74
CA LEU A 602 2.60 -1.52 10.50
C LEU A 602 1.78 -1.17 9.27
N GLN A 603 0.55 -1.67 9.17
CA GLN A 603 -0.37 -1.30 8.09
C GLN A 603 -0.73 0.18 8.14
N ALA A 604 -1.03 0.73 9.33
CA ALA A 604 -1.35 2.14 9.51
C ALA A 604 -0.14 3.06 9.21
N GLU A 605 1.07 2.66 9.62
CA GLU A 605 2.31 3.36 9.26
C GLU A 605 2.51 3.41 7.75
N ARG A 606 2.33 2.26 7.07
CA ARG A 606 2.44 2.16 5.61
C ARG A 606 1.39 3.02 4.91
N GLU A 607 0.15 3.03 5.39
CA GLU A 607 -0.90 3.89 4.84
C GLU A 607 -0.55 5.37 4.99
N THR A 608 -0.12 5.79 6.17
CA THR A 608 0.33 7.15 6.44
C THR A 608 1.49 7.54 5.53
N PHE A 609 2.45 6.63 5.35
CA PHE A 609 3.57 6.81 4.42
C PHE A 609 3.09 7.04 2.98
N ARG A 610 2.18 6.20 2.48
CA ARG A 610 1.59 6.34 1.14
C ARG A 610 0.85 7.66 0.95
N GLN A 611 0.05 8.07 1.94
CA GLN A 611 -0.67 9.35 1.90
C GLN A 611 0.31 10.54 1.82
N ARG A 612 1.38 10.52 2.62
CA ARG A 612 2.45 11.55 2.57
C ARG A 612 3.22 11.54 1.25
N ALA A 613 3.54 10.35 0.73
CA ALA A 613 4.19 10.18 -0.56
C ALA A 613 3.31 10.71 -1.71
N ALA A 614 2.01 10.41 -1.70
CA ALA A 614 1.05 10.92 -2.67
C ALA A 614 0.96 12.45 -2.65
N ALA A 615 0.91 13.07 -1.47
CA ALA A 615 0.92 14.52 -1.33
C ALA A 615 2.21 15.15 -1.92
N LYS A 616 3.37 14.54 -1.68
CA LYS A 616 4.65 14.99 -2.23
C LYS A 616 4.68 14.87 -3.77
N ILE A 617 4.24 13.73 -4.31
CA ILE A 617 4.13 13.50 -5.76
C ILE A 617 3.16 14.51 -6.39
N GLN A 618 2.03 14.79 -5.75
CA GLN A 618 1.08 15.79 -6.23
C GLN A 618 1.71 17.19 -6.27
N GLY A 619 2.47 17.57 -5.24
CA GLY A 619 3.23 18.82 -5.24
C GLY A 619 4.22 18.92 -6.41
N TYR A 620 4.92 17.82 -6.72
CA TYR A 620 5.76 17.75 -7.91
C TYR A 620 4.94 17.94 -9.21
N ARG A 621 3.80 17.26 -9.37
CA ARG A 621 2.97 17.43 -10.58
C ARG A 621 2.54 18.88 -10.79
N THR A 622 2.16 19.58 -9.73
CA THR A 622 1.78 21.00 -9.78
C THR A 622 2.97 21.89 -10.20
N ASN A 623 4.16 21.65 -9.63
CA ASN A 623 5.36 22.39 -9.98
C ASN A 623 5.80 22.13 -11.43
N ASP A 624 5.70 20.89 -11.91
CA ASP A 624 6.05 20.54 -13.30
C ASP A 624 5.16 21.29 -14.31
N ILE A 625 3.84 21.27 -14.11
CA ILE A 625 2.89 22.02 -14.96
C ILE A 625 3.21 23.51 -14.95
N THR A 626 3.50 24.06 -13.78
CA THR A 626 3.82 25.48 -13.59
C THR A 626 5.11 25.85 -14.33
N PHE A 627 6.19 25.11 -14.13
CA PHE A 627 7.46 25.38 -14.79
C PHE A 627 7.39 25.16 -16.30
N ARG A 628 6.64 24.16 -16.79
CA ARG A 628 6.41 23.98 -18.24
C ARG A 628 5.65 25.16 -18.83
N THR A 629 4.62 25.65 -18.14
CA THR A 629 3.85 26.83 -18.56
C THR A 629 4.74 28.06 -18.67
N PHE A 630 5.47 28.40 -17.60
CA PHE A 630 6.36 29.56 -17.60
C PHE A 630 7.53 29.43 -18.57
N ARG A 631 8.06 28.22 -18.78
CA ARG A 631 9.07 27.97 -19.82
C ARG A 631 8.49 28.24 -21.20
N ASN A 632 7.31 27.71 -21.50
CA ASN A 632 6.67 27.88 -22.80
C ASN A 632 6.37 29.36 -23.08
N GLU A 633 5.83 30.08 -22.09
CA GLU A 633 5.59 31.51 -22.17
C GLU A 633 6.90 32.29 -22.40
N ALA A 634 7.95 32.01 -21.63
CA ALA A 634 9.25 32.66 -21.80
C ALA A 634 9.88 32.36 -23.18
N LEU A 635 9.69 31.14 -23.71
CA LEU A 635 10.13 30.78 -25.07
C LEU A 635 9.34 31.54 -26.13
N GLU A 636 8.04 31.74 -25.95
CA GLU A 636 7.21 32.52 -26.87
C GLU A 636 7.61 34.00 -26.86
N GLN A 637 7.78 34.58 -25.67
CA GLN A 637 8.30 35.95 -25.51
C GLN A 637 9.69 36.09 -26.15
N TYR A 638 10.59 35.14 -25.89
CA TYR A 638 11.91 35.11 -26.52
C TYR A 638 11.81 35.11 -28.05
N ARG A 639 10.93 34.29 -28.64
CA ARG A 639 10.75 34.24 -30.11
C ARG A 639 10.33 35.61 -30.66
N SER A 640 9.37 36.27 -30.03
CA SER A 640 8.89 37.60 -30.44
C SER A 640 9.98 38.66 -30.31
N LEU A 641 10.65 38.72 -29.15
CA LEU A 641 11.73 39.68 -28.88
C LEU A 641 12.95 39.44 -29.77
N TYR A 642 13.27 38.19 -30.08
CA TYR A 642 14.36 37.84 -30.98
C TYR A 642 14.07 38.28 -32.41
N ASP A 643 12.84 38.07 -32.90
CA ASP A 643 12.46 38.50 -34.23
C ASP A 643 12.46 40.04 -34.34
N LEU A 644 12.05 40.74 -33.28
CA LEU A 644 12.18 42.20 -33.17
C LEU A 644 13.64 42.65 -33.17
N ALA A 645 14.49 42.00 -32.37
CA ALA A 645 15.92 42.27 -32.34
C ALA A 645 16.56 42.08 -33.72
N SER A 646 16.23 40.98 -34.40
CA SER A 646 16.69 40.68 -35.75
C SER A 646 16.27 41.74 -36.76
N ARG A 647 15.03 42.25 -36.66
CA ARG A 647 14.54 43.36 -37.50
C ARG A 647 15.34 44.63 -37.26
N TYR A 648 15.57 45.04 -36.01
CA TYR A 648 16.39 46.22 -35.72
C TYR A 648 17.84 46.05 -36.15
N THR A 649 18.43 44.86 -35.99
CA THR A 649 19.79 44.57 -36.47
C THR A 649 19.87 44.67 -37.99
N TYR A 650 18.88 44.13 -38.70
CA TYR A 650 18.79 44.26 -40.16
C TYR A 650 18.63 45.72 -40.60
N LEU A 651 17.77 46.49 -39.92
CA LEU A 651 17.56 47.91 -40.22
C LEU A 651 18.79 48.77 -39.87
N ALA A 652 19.52 48.44 -38.81
CA ALA A 652 20.80 49.07 -38.49
C ALA A 652 21.82 48.81 -39.61
N ALA A 653 21.92 47.56 -40.09
CA ALA A 653 22.77 47.24 -41.24
C ALA A 653 22.37 48.04 -42.49
N LYS A 654 21.06 48.17 -42.78
CA LYS A 654 20.59 48.99 -43.91
C LYS A 654 20.86 50.49 -43.73
N ALA A 655 20.78 51.02 -42.49
CA ALA A 655 21.17 52.39 -42.20
C ALA A 655 22.68 52.61 -42.40
N TYR A 656 23.50 51.66 -41.96
CA TYR A 656 24.95 51.67 -42.21
C TYR A 656 25.26 51.65 -43.71
N ASP A 657 24.57 50.82 -44.50
CA ASP A 657 24.72 50.79 -45.95
C ASP A 657 24.29 52.11 -46.60
N TYR A 658 23.19 52.71 -46.14
CA TYR A 658 22.74 54.00 -46.64
C TYR A 658 23.77 55.11 -46.39
N GLU A 659 24.46 55.09 -45.24
CA GLU A 659 25.48 56.09 -44.88
C GLU A 659 26.83 55.85 -45.56
N THR A 660 27.20 54.59 -45.84
CA THR A 660 28.56 54.22 -46.28
C THR A 660 28.65 53.66 -47.70
N GLY A 661 27.56 53.11 -48.24
CA GLY A 661 27.51 52.41 -49.52
C GLY A 661 28.25 51.08 -49.57
N LEU A 662 28.61 50.50 -48.42
CA LEU A 662 29.54 49.35 -48.35
C LEU A 662 28.87 47.97 -48.36
N LEU A 663 27.57 47.86 -48.08
CA LEU A 663 26.89 46.56 -47.98
C LEU A 663 26.38 45.99 -49.31
N GLY A 664 26.45 46.75 -50.41
CA GLY A 664 26.19 46.23 -51.76
C GLY A 664 27.23 45.23 -52.27
N SER A 665 28.39 45.14 -51.62
CA SER A 665 29.47 44.19 -51.91
C SER A 665 29.11 42.74 -51.52
N THR A 666 29.82 41.75 -52.05
CA THR A 666 29.64 40.34 -51.67
C THR A 666 29.84 40.11 -50.16
N ALA A 667 30.83 40.79 -49.56
CA ALA A 667 31.06 40.73 -48.11
C ALA A 667 29.90 41.36 -47.32
N GLY A 668 29.37 42.49 -47.80
CA GLY A 668 28.22 43.17 -47.23
C GLY A 668 26.94 42.32 -47.24
N LYS A 669 26.61 41.75 -48.40
CA LYS A 669 25.50 40.80 -48.56
C LYS A 669 25.63 39.59 -47.62
N SER A 670 26.85 39.09 -47.42
CA SER A 670 27.11 38.00 -46.46
C SER A 670 26.77 38.38 -45.02
N VAL A 671 27.03 39.62 -44.60
CA VAL A 671 26.67 40.11 -43.26
C VAL A 671 25.15 40.18 -43.11
N ILE A 672 24.44 40.72 -44.11
CA ILE A 672 22.97 40.80 -44.10
C ILE A 672 22.35 39.40 -44.05
N ASN A 673 22.85 38.48 -44.87
CA ASN A 673 22.40 37.09 -44.87
C ASN A 673 22.64 36.44 -43.49
N ALA A 674 23.80 36.68 -42.87
CA ALA A 674 24.11 36.15 -41.54
C ALA A 674 23.17 36.69 -40.44
N ILE A 675 22.79 37.97 -40.51
CA ILE A 675 21.81 38.55 -39.58
C ILE A 675 20.48 37.81 -39.69
N VAL A 676 19.99 37.58 -40.90
CA VAL A 676 18.71 36.87 -41.13
C VAL A 676 18.79 35.39 -40.77
N ALA A 677 19.93 34.74 -41.04
CA ALA A 677 20.16 33.32 -40.80
C ALA A 677 20.51 32.98 -39.33
N SER A 678 20.74 33.97 -38.48
CA SER A 678 21.17 33.81 -37.08
C SER A 678 20.24 32.93 -36.22
N ARG A 679 18.96 32.80 -36.59
CA ARG A 679 18.01 31.82 -36.06
C ARG A 679 17.38 31.02 -37.19
N SER A 680 18.19 30.18 -37.83
CA SER A 680 17.79 29.20 -38.85
C SER A 680 17.91 27.76 -38.34
N LEU A 681 17.50 26.79 -39.17
CA LEU A 681 17.40 25.36 -38.85
C LEU A 681 18.75 24.61 -38.83
#